data_AF-A0A7Y2HZB5-F1
#
_entry.id   AF-A0A7Y2HZB5-F1
#
_cell.length_a   1.000
_cell.length_b   1.000
_cell.length_c   1.000
_cell.angle_alpha   90.00
_cell.angle_beta   90.00
_cell.angle_gamma   90.00
#
_symmetry.space_group_name_H-M   'P 1'
#
loop_
_entity.id
_entity.type
_entity.pdbx_description
1 polymer ?
#
loop_
_entity_poly.entity_id
_entity_poly.type
_entity_poly.pdbx_seq_one_letter_code
_entity_poly.pdbx_strand_id
1 'polypeptide(L)'
;MRVVFVMLFVIAGFATPVAGQTDQRNAAVWYGRAIKRHDQFARTLSPVEHRRRVAAIRHAVARPDETPNADVAAYLAELQPVLGLVRQAARRPHHDFDLDYDRGAELRLPHLSRMQVFSEYLAAEAIVQLHQGDAGSAADRIESIYRIADQAGRDRLLLSSMVGSETFDLAESLVDTAIDRGQLGPFECASILRALRNVDGGSPFGFAEGLKSERSLMMPWFRTQFSGEGGLPRFRRQFDWLLVDPVDAAAFRVMRQEDLDAALVAAETASELLIETLAIEDTDRARRELRRIDATIRRGDHGPFARLLLGDFADMVGAMDRRRAALRARIELLDAIASGRVDPRAVANAAVWYRRAIAAWNKVLPDARAEVRALADRPAQTVPPSLRITLDVSQPAIDVIREAAAIPRCVFVNADAAPRGLSDEHASLRDLVALLHADAVRWIQAGDFDAVVDRLALAFSCATHLGEDPTIMSSVLAHATFRSTAALVEPGLEGNRFSLAQRRRLLRAARGVGGPDSFGFRVAEVADRARIERWILARWRVAKPSRASLVGEMLAACRGEQLFALALCIDRIERGAAAAEATDRSAAGLNGIIRVAGIAETRRRAADVAAIVSGQRFEELPVPLAAPILRVAERRASAARVVRETLVSLRGEDGHNGSSLSRTEE
;
A
#
# COMPACT_ATOMS: atom_id res chain seq x y z
N MET A 1 -10.38 -17.67 3.52
CA MET A 1 -10.37 -17.06 2.15
C MET A 1 -9.77 -17.93 1.03
N ARG A 2 -8.62 -18.61 1.21
CA ARG A 2 -8.02 -19.49 0.17
C ARG A 2 -8.94 -20.65 -0.26
N VAL A 3 -9.75 -21.18 0.65
CA VAL A 3 -10.71 -22.28 0.39
C VAL A 3 -11.80 -21.84 -0.61
N VAL A 4 -12.33 -20.61 -0.46
CA VAL A 4 -13.28 -20.01 -1.42
C VAL A 4 -12.61 -19.77 -2.79
N PHE A 5 -11.33 -19.36 -2.78
CA PHE A 5 -10.55 -19.12 -4.00
C PHE A 5 -10.22 -20.39 -4.80
N VAL A 6 -10.12 -21.56 -4.15
CA VAL A 6 -9.91 -22.85 -4.83
C VAL A 6 -11.21 -23.35 -5.48
N MET A 7 -12.37 -23.07 -4.88
CA MET A 7 -13.68 -23.41 -5.45
C MET A 7 -13.92 -22.73 -6.81
N LEU A 8 -13.37 -21.52 -7.00
CA LEU A 8 -13.43 -20.72 -8.22
C LEU A 8 -12.70 -21.31 -9.45
N PHE A 9 -11.60 -22.06 -9.25
CA PHE A 9 -10.74 -22.48 -10.37
C PHE A 9 -11.15 -23.80 -11.03
N VAL A 10 -11.95 -24.64 -10.35
CA VAL A 10 -12.22 -26.02 -10.80
C VAL A 10 -13.38 -26.10 -11.82
N ILE A 11 -14.18 -25.05 -12.02
CA ILE A 11 -15.36 -25.07 -12.92
C ILE A 11 -15.27 -24.01 -14.03
N ALA A 12 -14.09 -23.84 -14.62
CA ALA A 12 -13.88 -22.97 -15.78
C ALA A 12 -14.32 -23.65 -17.09
N GLY A 13 -15.62 -23.93 -17.23
CA GLY A 13 -16.21 -24.17 -18.54
C GLY A 13 -16.70 -22.84 -19.13
N PHE A 14 -16.29 -22.51 -20.35
CA PHE A 14 -16.77 -21.33 -21.07
C PHE A 14 -18.27 -21.44 -21.35
N ALA A 15 -19.11 -21.01 -20.41
CA ALA A 15 -20.52 -20.78 -20.71
C ALA A 15 -20.61 -19.52 -21.58
N THR A 16 -21.25 -19.66 -22.73
CA THR A 16 -21.61 -18.51 -23.56
C THR A 16 -22.69 -17.72 -22.82
N PRO A 17 -22.63 -16.37 -22.81
CA PRO A 17 -23.72 -15.57 -22.25
C PRO A 17 -25.04 -15.96 -22.92
N VAL A 18 -26.12 -16.01 -22.14
CA VAL A 18 -27.45 -16.48 -22.56
C VAL A 18 -27.84 -15.78 -23.87
N ALA A 19 -27.90 -16.56 -24.94
CA ALA A 19 -28.26 -16.06 -26.26
C ALA A 19 -29.76 -15.73 -26.25
N GLY A 20 -30.12 -14.46 -26.10
CA GLY A 20 -31.53 -14.03 -26.18
C GLY A 20 -31.84 -12.65 -25.62
N GLN A 21 -31.01 -12.10 -24.73
CA GLN A 21 -31.31 -10.82 -24.10
C GLN A 21 -31.00 -9.64 -25.05
N THR A 22 -32.04 -8.92 -25.46
CA THR A 22 -31.92 -7.78 -26.40
C THR A 22 -32.01 -6.42 -25.72
N ASP A 23 -32.32 -6.38 -24.42
CA ASP A 23 -32.44 -5.12 -23.68
C ASP A 23 -31.10 -4.38 -23.60
N GLN A 24 -30.98 -3.33 -24.40
CA GLN A 24 -29.79 -2.47 -24.45
C GLN A 24 -29.56 -1.70 -23.15
N ARG A 25 -30.54 -1.68 -22.23
CA ARG A 25 -30.41 -1.08 -20.90
C ARG A 25 -29.72 -2.00 -19.89
N ASN A 26 -29.63 -3.31 -20.16
CA ASN A 26 -28.94 -4.26 -19.29
C ASN A 26 -27.42 -4.27 -19.58
N ALA A 27 -26.61 -4.07 -18.54
CA ALA A 27 -25.15 -4.15 -18.57
C ALA A 27 -24.63 -5.50 -19.10
N ALA A 28 -25.29 -6.61 -18.75
CA ALA A 28 -24.87 -7.96 -19.11
C ALA A 28 -24.77 -8.16 -20.63
N VAL A 29 -25.68 -7.54 -21.41
CA VAL A 29 -25.65 -7.56 -22.89
C VAL A 29 -24.36 -6.93 -23.41
N TRP A 30 -23.94 -5.82 -22.82
CA TRP A 30 -22.74 -5.09 -23.22
C TRP A 30 -21.46 -5.81 -22.76
N TYR A 31 -21.45 -6.37 -21.55
CA TYR A 31 -20.35 -7.24 -21.12
C TYR A 31 -20.22 -8.48 -22.00
N GLY A 32 -21.34 -9.13 -22.37
CA GLY A 32 -21.32 -10.27 -23.29
C GLY A 32 -20.71 -9.93 -24.65
N ARG A 33 -21.03 -8.74 -25.19
CA ARG A 33 -20.37 -8.22 -26.41
C ARG A 33 -18.88 -7.97 -26.21
N ALA A 34 -18.49 -7.38 -25.08
CA ALA A 34 -17.08 -7.14 -24.74
C ALA A 34 -16.30 -8.45 -24.61
N ILE A 35 -16.85 -9.46 -23.93
CA ILE A 35 -16.27 -10.80 -23.78
C ILE A 35 -16.07 -11.45 -25.14
N LYS A 36 -17.12 -11.49 -25.98
CA LYS A 36 -17.01 -12.06 -27.32
C LYS A 36 -15.94 -11.37 -28.16
N ARG A 37 -15.87 -10.04 -28.10
CA ARG A 37 -14.87 -9.25 -28.84
C ARG A 37 -13.46 -9.47 -28.30
N HIS A 38 -13.30 -9.57 -26.99
CA HIS A 38 -12.04 -9.88 -26.32
C HIS A 38 -11.54 -11.27 -26.72
N ASP A 39 -12.40 -12.28 -26.70
CA ASP A 39 -12.03 -13.65 -27.08
C ASP A 39 -11.66 -13.74 -28.56
N GLN A 40 -12.34 -13.01 -29.44
CA GLN A 40 -11.95 -12.90 -30.86
C GLN A 40 -10.56 -12.30 -31.03
N PHE A 41 -10.28 -11.20 -30.32
CA PHE A 41 -8.98 -10.55 -30.34
C PHE A 41 -7.88 -11.42 -29.72
N ALA A 42 -8.15 -12.10 -28.60
CA ALA A 42 -7.18 -13.00 -27.99
C ALA A 42 -6.77 -14.15 -28.92
N ARG A 43 -7.67 -14.61 -29.82
CA ARG A 43 -7.37 -15.63 -30.84
C ARG A 43 -6.50 -15.12 -31.99
N THR A 44 -6.37 -13.81 -32.20
CA THR A 44 -5.44 -13.27 -33.21
C THR A 44 -3.99 -13.26 -32.71
N LEU A 45 -3.77 -13.50 -31.42
CA LEU A 45 -2.46 -13.58 -30.78
C LEU A 45 -2.10 -15.03 -30.49
N SER A 46 -0.80 -15.34 -30.47
CA SER A 46 -0.37 -16.63 -29.92
C SER A 46 -0.66 -16.69 -28.41
N PRO A 47 -0.96 -17.88 -27.83
CA PRO A 47 -1.20 -17.99 -26.38
C PRO A 47 -0.05 -17.48 -25.51
N VAL A 48 1.20 -17.61 -25.98
CA VAL A 48 2.39 -17.10 -25.29
C VAL A 48 2.41 -15.58 -25.30
N GLU A 49 2.16 -14.96 -26.46
CA GLU A 49 2.12 -13.51 -26.59
C GLU A 49 0.97 -12.90 -25.77
N HIS A 50 -0.22 -13.47 -25.84
CA HIS A 50 -1.36 -13.01 -25.04
C HIS A 50 -1.03 -13.03 -23.53
N ARG A 51 -0.48 -14.14 -23.01
CA ARG A 51 -0.05 -14.23 -21.61
C ARG A 51 1.02 -13.20 -21.26
N ARG A 52 2.00 -12.97 -22.14
CA ARG A 52 3.04 -11.95 -21.94
C ARG A 52 2.45 -10.55 -21.82
N ARG A 53 1.55 -10.17 -22.75
CA ARG A 53 0.90 -8.85 -22.73
C ARG A 53 -0.01 -8.67 -21.51
N VAL A 54 -0.77 -9.70 -21.11
CA VAL A 54 -1.57 -9.68 -19.87
C VAL A 54 -0.68 -9.55 -18.63
N ALA A 55 0.46 -10.24 -18.58
CA ALA A 55 1.41 -10.09 -17.48
C ALA A 55 1.98 -8.68 -17.39
N ALA A 56 2.24 -8.02 -18.53
CA ALA A 56 2.67 -6.63 -18.57
C ALA A 56 1.60 -5.66 -18.03
N ILE A 57 0.31 -5.89 -18.34
CA ILE A 57 -0.80 -5.13 -17.75
C ILE A 57 -0.80 -5.28 -16.22
N ARG A 58 -0.74 -6.52 -15.72
CA ARG A 58 -0.75 -6.77 -14.27
C ARG A 58 0.45 -6.16 -13.55
N HIS A 59 1.62 -6.17 -14.19
CA HIS A 59 2.81 -5.50 -13.66
C HIS A 59 2.59 -3.99 -13.55
N ALA A 60 2.03 -3.35 -14.58
CA ALA A 60 1.70 -1.92 -14.55
C ALA A 60 0.67 -1.60 -13.45
N VAL A 61 -0.37 -2.41 -13.30
CA VAL A 61 -1.39 -2.24 -12.23
C VAL A 61 -0.79 -2.42 -10.84
N ALA A 62 0.12 -3.38 -10.66
CA ALA A 62 0.80 -3.61 -9.38
C ALA A 62 1.83 -2.51 -9.03
N ARG A 63 2.24 -1.70 -10.01
CA ARG A 63 3.25 -0.65 -9.86
C ARG A 63 2.81 0.64 -10.55
N PRO A 64 1.71 1.26 -10.08
CA PRO A 64 1.13 2.42 -10.75
C PRO A 64 2.09 3.61 -10.83
N ASP A 65 3.06 3.69 -9.90
CA ASP A 65 4.12 4.70 -9.85
C ASP A 65 5.19 4.58 -10.94
N GLU A 66 5.41 3.39 -11.48
CA GLU A 66 6.36 3.19 -12.59
C GLU A 66 5.72 3.64 -13.91
N THR A 67 6.50 4.28 -14.78
CA THR A 67 6.03 4.62 -16.13
C THR A 67 5.73 3.32 -16.89
N PRO A 68 4.48 3.13 -17.38
CA PRO A 68 4.14 1.93 -18.15
C PRO A 68 5.03 1.80 -19.37
N ASN A 69 5.43 0.58 -19.69
CA ASN A 69 6.20 0.32 -20.91
C ASN A 69 5.34 0.61 -22.16
N ALA A 70 6.02 0.86 -23.29
CA ALA A 70 5.33 1.16 -24.55
C ALA A 70 4.41 0.00 -25.01
N ASP A 71 4.77 -1.24 -24.68
CA ASP A 71 3.99 -2.44 -25.00
C ASP A 71 2.61 -2.44 -24.33
N VAL A 72 2.50 -1.96 -23.08
CA VAL A 72 1.23 -1.80 -22.36
C VAL A 72 0.34 -0.81 -23.08
N ALA A 73 0.88 0.37 -23.43
CA ALA A 73 0.12 1.39 -24.15
C ALA A 73 -0.35 0.90 -25.54
N ALA A 74 0.52 0.21 -26.30
CA ALA A 74 0.18 -0.37 -27.59
C ALA A 74 -0.92 -1.44 -27.47
N TYR A 75 -0.80 -2.34 -26.49
CA TYR A 75 -1.80 -3.37 -26.26
C TYR A 75 -3.17 -2.80 -25.84
N LEU A 76 -3.17 -1.77 -24.99
CA LEU A 76 -4.39 -1.06 -24.60
C LEU A 76 -5.04 -0.32 -25.77
N ALA A 77 -4.24 0.19 -26.72
CA ALA A 77 -4.74 0.80 -27.95
C ALA A 77 -5.48 -0.23 -28.83
N GLU A 78 -4.90 -1.43 -29.00
CA GLU A 78 -5.55 -2.53 -29.72
C GLU A 78 -6.85 -3.00 -29.03
N LEU A 79 -6.90 -2.93 -27.69
CA LEU A 79 -8.07 -3.29 -26.88
C LEU A 79 -9.17 -2.23 -26.84
N GLN A 80 -9.00 -1.03 -27.41
CA GLN A 80 -10.00 0.04 -27.32
C GLN A 80 -11.42 -0.35 -27.78
N PRO A 81 -11.62 -1.17 -28.84
CA PRO A 81 -12.96 -1.63 -29.20
C PRO A 81 -13.63 -2.47 -28.10
N VAL A 82 -12.85 -3.23 -27.32
CA VAL A 82 -13.35 -4.00 -26.16
C VAL A 82 -13.64 -3.04 -25.00
N LEU A 83 -12.68 -2.18 -24.65
CA LEU A 83 -12.83 -1.25 -23.51
C LEU A 83 -13.97 -0.25 -23.72
N GLY A 84 -14.23 0.16 -24.96
CA GLY A 84 -15.40 0.96 -25.31
C GLY A 84 -16.73 0.27 -24.93
N LEU A 85 -16.85 -1.04 -25.18
CA LEU A 85 -18.03 -1.83 -24.79
C LEU A 85 -18.13 -1.99 -23.27
N VAL A 86 -16.99 -2.22 -22.59
CA VAL A 86 -16.92 -2.31 -21.12
C VAL A 86 -17.40 -1.01 -20.47
N ARG A 87 -16.89 0.15 -20.93
CA ARG A 87 -17.33 1.46 -20.41
C ARG A 87 -18.83 1.71 -20.67
N GLN A 88 -19.36 1.25 -21.80
CA GLN A 88 -20.80 1.32 -22.06
C GLN A 88 -21.61 0.41 -21.13
N ALA A 89 -21.11 -0.79 -20.81
CA ALA A 89 -21.72 -1.71 -19.85
C ALA A 89 -21.75 -1.13 -18.43
N ALA A 90 -20.60 -0.61 -17.97
CA ALA A 90 -20.45 0.02 -16.66
C ALA A 90 -21.43 1.20 -16.46
N ARG A 91 -21.77 1.92 -17.54
CA ARG A 91 -22.72 3.04 -17.48
C ARG A 91 -24.19 2.65 -17.35
N ARG A 92 -24.53 1.36 -17.50
CA ARG A 92 -25.92 0.90 -17.45
C ARG A 92 -26.44 0.81 -16.01
N PRO A 93 -27.69 1.28 -15.76
CA PRO A 93 -28.28 1.27 -14.42
C PRO A 93 -28.75 -0.13 -13.98
N HIS A 94 -29.03 -1.02 -14.93
CA HIS A 94 -29.50 -2.37 -14.67
C HIS A 94 -28.45 -3.39 -15.14
N HIS A 95 -28.25 -4.44 -14.35
CA HIS A 95 -27.41 -5.59 -14.69
C HIS A 95 -28.16 -6.85 -14.25
N ASP A 96 -28.25 -7.82 -15.15
CA ASP A 96 -28.79 -9.14 -14.87
C ASP A 96 -28.19 -10.12 -15.88
N PHE A 97 -27.41 -11.09 -15.40
CA PHE A 97 -26.75 -12.09 -16.24
C PHE A 97 -27.62 -13.32 -16.52
N ASP A 98 -28.88 -13.32 -16.05
CA ASP A 98 -29.84 -14.42 -16.22
C ASP A 98 -29.28 -15.75 -15.68
N LEU A 99 -28.81 -15.70 -14.43
CA LEU A 99 -28.18 -16.83 -13.76
C LEU A 99 -29.22 -17.89 -13.38
N ASP A 100 -28.95 -19.14 -13.74
CA ASP A 100 -29.77 -20.31 -13.41
C ASP A 100 -29.51 -20.76 -11.96
N TYR A 101 -30.10 -20.02 -11.01
CA TYR A 101 -29.95 -20.23 -9.58
C TYR A 101 -30.39 -21.63 -9.12
N ASP A 102 -31.25 -22.32 -9.87
CA ASP A 102 -31.69 -23.69 -9.55
C ASP A 102 -30.56 -24.72 -9.62
N ARG A 103 -29.41 -24.37 -10.22
CA ARG A 103 -28.20 -25.21 -10.23
C ARG A 103 -27.48 -25.26 -8.87
N GLY A 104 -27.87 -24.45 -7.90
CA GLY A 104 -27.26 -24.44 -6.57
C GLY A 104 -25.74 -24.27 -6.62
N ALA A 105 -24.98 -25.20 -6.04
CA ALA A 105 -23.52 -25.14 -6.03
C ALA A 105 -22.84 -25.37 -7.40
N GLU A 106 -23.60 -25.82 -8.41
CA GLU A 106 -23.10 -26.00 -9.78
C GLU A 106 -23.29 -24.76 -10.67
N LEU A 107 -23.90 -23.70 -10.13
CA LEU A 107 -24.06 -22.42 -10.83
C LEU A 107 -22.69 -21.86 -11.23
N ARG A 108 -22.53 -21.58 -12.53
CA ARG A 108 -21.31 -21.00 -13.09
C ARG A 108 -21.42 -19.49 -13.16
N LEU A 109 -20.33 -18.81 -12.79
CA LEU A 109 -20.23 -17.34 -12.78
C LEU A 109 -19.09 -16.86 -13.69
N PRO A 110 -19.13 -17.20 -15.01
CA PRO A 110 -18.01 -16.92 -15.92
C PRO A 110 -17.76 -15.41 -16.08
N HIS A 111 -18.79 -14.58 -15.90
CA HIS A 111 -18.73 -13.14 -16.08
C HIS A 111 -17.87 -12.44 -15.02
N LEU A 112 -17.87 -12.91 -13.77
CA LEU A 112 -17.10 -12.30 -12.68
C LEU A 112 -15.60 -12.24 -13.00
N SER A 113 -15.03 -13.36 -13.47
CA SER A 113 -13.62 -13.42 -13.88
C SER A 113 -13.28 -12.44 -15.00
N ARG A 114 -14.23 -12.23 -15.93
CA ARG A 114 -14.06 -11.30 -17.05
C ARG A 114 -14.19 -9.85 -16.63
N MET A 115 -15.10 -9.54 -15.70
CA MET A 115 -15.23 -8.20 -15.11
C MET A 115 -13.96 -7.79 -14.36
N GLN A 116 -13.33 -8.71 -13.63
CA GLN A 116 -12.01 -8.48 -13.02
C GLN A 116 -10.94 -8.16 -14.06
N VAL A 117 -10.80 -9.00 -15.10
CA VAL A 117 -9.83 -8.77 -16.19
C VAL A 117 -10.06 -7.43 -16.89
N PHE A 118 -11.31 -7.06 -17.15
CA PHE A 118 -11.62 -5.76 -17.76
C PHE A 118 -11.32 -4.59 -16.83
N SER A 119 -11.50 -4.77 -15.52
CA SER A 119 -11.12 -3.76 -14.52
C SER A 119 -9.60 -3.58 -14.47
N GLU A 120 -8.82 -4.67 -14.55
CA GLU A 120 -7.35 -4.60 -14.68
C GLU A 120 -6.93 -3.82 -15.94
N TYR A 121 -7.61 -4.03 -17.08
CA TYR A 121 -7.31 -3.29 -18.31
C TYR A 121 -7.64 -1.80 -18.20
N LEU A 122 -8.80 -1.46 -17.62
CA LEU A 122 -9.17 -0.06 -17.36
C LEU A 122 -8.23 0.59 -16.36
N ALA A 123 -7.74 -0.14 -15.36
CA ALA A 123 -6.77 0.34 -14.39
C ALA A 123 -5.43 0.66 -15.05
N ALA A 124 -4.92 -0.24 -15.90
CA ALA A 124 -3.71 0.03 -16.68
C ALA A 124 -3.89 1.23 -17.63
N GLU A 125 -5.06 1.36 -18.27
CA GLU A 125 -5.37 2.54 -19.08
C GLU A 125 -5.36 3.82 -18.23
N ALA A 126 -6.00 3.83 -17.06
CA ALA A 126 -5.97 4.97 -16.15
C ALA A 126 -4.53 5.36 -15.75
N ILE A 127 -3.68 4.38 -15.44
CA ILE A 127 -2.27 4.61 -15.09
C ILE A 127 -1.52 5.27 -16.26
N VAL A 128 -1.69 4.77 -17.49
CA VAL A 128 -1.10 5.39 -18.69
C VAL A 128 -1.55 6.85 -18.82
N GLN A 129 -2.84 7.14 -18.64
CA GLN A 129 -3.39 8.49 -18.73
C GLN A 129 -2.85 9.42 -17.63
N LEU A 130 -2.72 8.93 -16.39
CA LEU A 130 -2.09 9.69 -15.31
C LEU A 130 -0.63 10.04 -15.61
N HIS A 131 0.14 9.12 -16.21
CA HIS A 131 1.52 9.41 -16.63
C HIS A 131 1.61 10.39 -17.80
N GLN A 132 0.57 10.47 -18.63
CA GLN A 132 0.45 11.44 -19.72
C GLN A 132 -0.10 12.80 -19.26
N GLY A 133 -0.53 12.90 -18.00
CA GLY A 133 -1.14 14.12 -17.46
C GLY A 133 -2.62 14.31 -17.81
N ASP A 134 -3.26 13.31 -18.43
CA ASP A 134 -4.69 13.33 -18.75
C ASP A 134 -5.51 12.77 -17.58
N ALA A 135 -5.64 13.58 -16.53
CA ALA A 135 -6.38 13.21 -15.33
C ALA A 135 -7.87 13.00 -15.58
N GLY A 136 -8.48 13.76 -16.51
CA GLY A 136 -9.88 13.63 -16.89
C GLY A 136 -10.16 12.25 -17.49
N SER A 137 -9.34 11.83 -18.46
CA SER A 137 -9.42 10.47 -18.99
C SER A 137 -9.22 9.42 -17.92
N ALA A 138 -8.25 9.58 -17.02
CA ALA A 138 -8.03 8.62 -15.94
C ALA A 138 -9.25 8.50 -15.00
N ALA A 139 -9.84 9.64 -14.62
CA ALA A 139 -11.03 9.69 -13.76
C ALA A 139 -12.22 8.96 -14.39
N ASP A 140 -12.44 9.08 -15.71
CA ASP A 140 -13.47 8.32 -16.43
C ASP A 140 -13.29 6.79 -16.33
N ARG A 141 -12.05 6.31 -16.31
CA ARG A 141 -11.75 4.87 -16.18
C ARG A 141 -11.95 4.41 -14.75
N ILE A 142 -11.47 5.19 -13.78
CA ILE A 142 -11.69 4.95 -12.35
C ILE A 142 -13.19 4.88 -12.04
N GLU A 143 -13.97 5.83 -12.56
CA GLU A 143 -15.43 5.85 -12.44
C GLU A 143 -16.05 4.56 -13.01
N SER A 144 -15.57 4.11 -14.17
CA SER A 144 -16.03 2.86 -14.79
C SER A 144 -15.72 1.65 -13.90
N ILE A 145 -14.55 1.59 -13.26
CA ILE A 145 -14.18 0.49 -12.35
C ILE A 145 -15.07 0.48 -11.10
N TYR A 146 -15.38 1.63 -10.50
CA TYR A 146 -16.34 1.68 -9.38
C TYR A 146 -17.74 1.19 -9.78
N ARG A 147 -18.20 1.51 -10.99
CA ARG A 147 -19.48 0.99 -11.49
C ARG A 147 -19.44 -0.52 -11.76
N ILE A 148 -18.31 -1.05 -12.27
CA ILE A 148 -18.10 -2.50 -12.40
C ILE A 148 -18.14 -3.16 -11.02
N ALA A 149 -17.49 -2.57 -10.02
CA ALA A 149 -17.49 -3.06 -8.63
C ALA A 149 -18.91 -3.13 -8.04
N ASP A 150 -19.72 -2.09 -8.25
CA ASP A 150 -21.12 -2.05 -7.83
C ASP A 150 -21.96 -3.14 -8.52
N GLN A 151 -21.84 -3.27 -9.84
CA GLN A 151 -22.56 -4.28 -10.62
C GLN A 151 -22.13 -5.70 -10.23
N ALA A 152 -20.82 -5.96 -10.11
CA ALA A 152 -20.32 -7.26 -9.67
C ALA A 152 -20.81 -7.60 -8.25
N GLY A 153 -20.88 -6.62 -7.35
CA GLY A 153 -21.34 -6.86 -5.97
C GLY A 153 -22.82 -7.22 -5.83
N ARG A 154 -23.64 -6.97 -6.87
CA ARG A 154 -25.11 -7.05 -6.79
C ARG A 154 -25.73 -8.29 -7.45
N ASP A 155 -24.94 -9.24 -7.93
CA ASP A 155 -25.41 -10.54 -8.47
C ASP A 155 -25.94 -11.53 -7.40
N ARG A 156 -26.27 -11.01 -6.21
CA ARG A 156 -26.90 -11.74 -5.09
C ARG A 156 -26.11 -12.94 -4.56
N LEU A 157 -24.84 -13.12 -4.89
CA LEU A 157 -24.01 -14.20 -4.33
C LEU A 157 -22.88 -13.59 -3.51
N LEU A 158 -22.44 -14.27 -2.45
CA LEU A 158 -21.35 -13.80 -1.60
C LEU A 158 -20.06 -13.68 -2.39
N LEU A 159 -19.82 -14.64 -3.29
CA LEU A 159 -18.69 -14.59 -4.21
C LEU A 159 -18.72 -13.33 -5.09
N SER A 160 -19.91 -12.93 -5.56
CA SER A 160 -20.08 -11.70 -6.32
C SER A 160 -19.76 -10.46 -5.48
N SER A 161 -20.19 -10.44 -4.20
CA SER A 161 -19.82 -9.40 -3.24
C SER A 161 -18.30 -9.30 -3.03
N MET A 162 -17.60 -10.43 -2.96
CA MET A 162 -16.14 -10.47 -2.84
C MET A 162 -15.46 -9.90 -4.09
N VAL A 163 -15.89 -10.30 -5.29
CA VAL A 163 -15.34 -9.78 -6.55
C VAL A 163 -15.61 -8.27 -6.70
N GLY A 164 -16.82 -7.82 -6.35
CA GLY A 164 -17.14 -6.39 -6.31
C GLY A 164 -16.23 -5.62 -5.36
N SER A 165 -16.00 -6.16 -4.17
CA SER A 165 -15.10 -5.58 -3.18
C SER A 165 -13.64 -5.53 -3.63
N GLU A 166 -13.12 -6.57 -4.30
CA GLU A 166 -11.75 -6.56 -4.84
C GLU A 166 -11.61 -5.54 -5.99
N THR A 167 -12.64 -5.44 -6.84
CA THR A 167 -12.69 -4.46 -7.93
C THR A 167 -12.73 -3.03 -7.39
N PHE A 168 -13.41 -2.81 -6.26
CA PHE A 168 -13.39 -1.54 -5.55
C PHE A 168 -12.00 -1.20 -5.00
N ASP A 169 -11.33 -2.15 -4.34
CA ASP A 169 -9.98 -1.93 -3.81
C ASP A 169 -8.99 -1.54 -4.93
N LEU A 170 -9.15 -2.11 -6.13
CA LEU A 170 -8.41 -1.70 -7.33
C LEU A 170 -8.68 -0.23 -7.70
N ALA A 171 -9.94 0.21 -7.72
CA ALA A 171 -10.27 1.61 -8.00
C ALA A 171 -9.71 2.57 -6.94
N GLU A 172 -9.81 2.22 -5.65
CA GLU A 172 -9.25 3.00 -4.55
C GLU A 172 -7.74 3.23 -4.74
N SER A 173 -6.99 2.19 -5.11
CA SER A 173 -5.54 2.30 -5.34
C SER A 173 -5.18 3.29 -6.46
N LEU A 174 -6.04 3.42 -7.48
CA LEU A 174 -5.85 4.37 -8.57
C LEU A 174 -6.20 5.80 -8.13
N VAL A 175 -7.23 5.97 -7.31
CA VAL A 175 -7.56 7.28 -6.73
C VAL A 175 -6.42 7.74 -5.82
N ASP A 176 -5.87 6.86 -4.99
CA ASP A 176 -4.68 7.18 -4.18
C ASP A 176 -3.50 7.59 -5.04
N THR A 177 -3.20 6.83 -6.10
CA THR A 177 -2.14 7.18 -7.05
C THR A 177 -2.36 8.58 -7.66
N ALA A 178 -3.59 8.90 -8.06
CA ALA A 178 -3.92 10.16 -8.70
C ALA A 178 -3.90 11.35 -7.70
N ILE A 179 -4.37 11.14 -6.47
CA ILE A 179 -4.27 12.12 -5.37
C ILE A 179 -2.81 12.36 -5.00
N ASP A 180 -2.03 11.31 -4.80
CA ASP A 180 -0.62 11.41 -4.44
C ASP A 180 0.19 12.21 -5.48
N ARG A 181 -0.23 12.16 -6.76
CA ARG A 181 0.31 12.97 -7.86
C ARG A 181 -0.23 14.40 -7.94
N GLY A 182 -1.22 14.76 -7.14
CA GLY A 182 -1.94 16.02 -7.22
C GLY A 182 -2.67 16.21 -8.56
N GLN A 183 -3.11 15.12 -9.19
CA GLN A 183 -3.70 15.12 -10.53
C GLN A 183 -5.23 15.16 -10.53
N LEU A 184 -5.90 14.82 -9.43
CA LEU A 184 -7.36 14.94 -9.35
C LEU A 184 -7.78 16.35 -8.97
N GLY A 185 -8.30 17.10 -9.94
CA GLY A 185 -8.91 18.40 -9.71
C GLY A 185 -10.37 18.29 -9.28
N PRO A 186 -11.05 19.44 -9.06
CA PRO A 186 -12.44 19.46 -8.63
C PRO A 186 -13.40 18.72 -9.58
N PHE A 187 -13.18 18.82 -10.89
CA PHE A 187 -14.02 18.16 -11.90
C PHE A 187 -13.86 16.63 -11.88
N GLU A 188 -12.62 16.15 -11.83
CA GLU A 188 -12.32 14.71 -11.76
C GLU A 188 -12.91 14.09 -10.48
N CYS A 189 -12.72 14.74 -9.34
CA CYS A 189 -13.29 14.32 -8.06
C CYS A 189 -14.82 14.29 -8.10
N ALA A 190 -15.47 15.31 -8.68
CA ALA A 190 -16.92 15.33 -8.85
C ALA A 190 -17.43 14.16 -9.70
N SER A 191 -16.69 13.76 -10.75
CA SER A 191 -17.08 12.61 -11.57
C SER A 191 -17.00 11.30 -10.79
N ILE A 192 -15.88 11.07 -10.09
CA ILE A 192 -15.67 9.86 -9.29
C ILE A 192 -16.71 9.75 -8.16
N LEU A 193 -17.02 10.87 -7.48
CA LEU A 193 -18.05 10.92 -6.45
C LEU A 193 -19.42 10.43 -6.91
N ARG A 194 -19.82 10.73 -8.16
CA ARG A 194 -21.09 10.25 -8.69
C ARG A 194 -21.16 8.73 -8.75
N ALA A 195 -20.05 8.06 -9.05
CA ALA A 195 -20.00 6.60 -9.01
C ALA A 195 -19.99 6.06 -7.59
N LEU A 196 -19.19 6.66 -6.68
CA LEU A 196 -19.11 6.23 -5.29
C LEU A 196 -20.43 6.32 -4.54
N ARG A 197 -21.25 7.34 -4.82
CA ARG A 197 -22.59 7.48 -4.22
C ARG A 197 -23.53 6.31 -4.55
N ASN A 198 -23.30 5.60 -5.66
CA ASN A 198 -24.07 4.38 -5.96
C ASN A 198 -23.58 3.18 -5.14
N VAL A 199 -22.30 3.16 -4.77
CA VAL A 199 -21.68 2.09 -3.95
C VAL A 199 -22.04 2.26 -2.46
N ASP A 200 -22.13 3.50 -1.97
CA ASP A 200 -22.42 3.85 -0.56
C ASP A 200 -23.89 3.62 -0.14
N GLY A 201 -24.61 2.75 -0.86
CA GLY A 201 -25.90 2.24 -0.36
C GLY A 201 -25.73 1.55 0.99
N GLY A 202 -26.83 1.34 1.73
CA GLY A 202 -26.79 0.76 3.09
C GLY A 202 -26.07 -0.59 3.23
N SER A 203 -25.83 -1.29 2.12
CA SER A 203 -24.97 -2.48 2.06
C SER A 203 -24.01 -2.42 0.87
N PRO A 204 -22.83 -1.77 1.01
CA PRO A 204 -21.82 -1.75 -0.04
C PRO A 204 -21.44 -3.18 -0.43
N PHE A 205 -21.49 -3.48 -1.73
CA PHE A 205 -21.25 -4.79 -2.36
C PHE A 205 -22.23 -5.91 -2.00
N GLY A 206 -23.36 -5.62 -1.34
CA GLY A 206 -24.46 -6.60 -1.23
C GLY A 206 -24.19 -7.86 -0.39
N PHE A 207 -23.18 -7.88 0.48
CA PHE A 207 -22.78 -9.08 1.25
C PHE A 207 -23.91 -9.76 2.04
N ALA A 208 -24.80 -9.00 2.68
CA ALA A 208 -25.92 -9.57 3.44
C ALA A 208 -26.91 -10.31 2.51
N GLU A 209 -27.23 -9.71 1.36
CA GLU A 209 -28.06 -10.34 0.32
C GLU A 209 -27.35 -11.51 -0.35
N GLY A 210 -26.03 -11.40 -0.52
CA GLY A 210 -25.14 -12.46 -0.99
C GLY A 210 -25.21 -13.70 -0.12
N LEU A 211 -25.00 -13.54 1.19
CA LEU A 211 -25.10 -14.63 2.16
C LEU A 211 -26.52 -15.21 2.22
N LYS A 212 -27.54 -14.36 2.24
CA LYS A 212 -28.95 -14.78 2.27
C LYS A 212 -29.31 -15.65 1.07
N SER A 213 -28.89 -15.26 -0.12
CA SER A 213 -29.17 -16.02 -1.33
C SER A 213 -28.32 -17.28 -1.38
N GLU A 214 -27.02 -17.23 -1.06
CA GLU A 214 -26.19 -18.44 -1.00
C GLU A 214 -26.75 -19.48 -0.03
N ARG A 215 -27.21 -19.07 1.16
CA ARG A 215 -27.91 -19.98 2.08
C ARG A 215 -29.13 -20.61 1.42
N SER A 216 -29.98 -19.80 0.78
CA SER A 216 -31.22 -20.24 0.14
C SER A 216 -30.98 -21.18 -1.05
N LEU A 217 -29.81 -21.07 -1.70
CA LEU A 217 -29.43 -21.90 -2.85
C LEU A 217 -28.66 -23.15 -2.44
N MET A 218 -27.66 -22.99 -1.56
CA MET A 218 -26.73 -24.05 -1.20
C MET A 218 -27.34 -25.03 -0.21
N MET A 219 -28.11 -24.59 0.80
CA MET A 219 -28.61 -25.51 1.83
C MET A 219 -29.59 -26.55 1.27
N PRO A 220 -30.58 -26.19 0.44
CA PRO A 220 -31.44 -27.18 -0.23
C PRO A 220 -30.65 -28.10 -1.17
N TRP A 221 -29.66 -27.57 -1.88
CA TRP A 221 -28.78 -28.36 -2.75
C TRP A 221 -27.98 -29.39 -1.95
N PHE A 222 -27.34 -29.01 -0.84
CA PHE A 222 -26.60 -29.95 0.01
C PHE A 222 -27.49 -31.07 0.56
N ARG A 223 -28.69 -30.74 1.02
CA ARG A 223 -29.66 -31.75 1.49
C ARG A 223 -30.02 -32.73 0.37
N THR A 224 -30.32 -32.20 -0.81
CA THR A 224 -30.67 -33.02 -1.98
C THR A 224 -29.54 -33.97 -2.37
N GLN A 225 -28.28 -33.50 -2.33
CA GLN A 225 -27.12 -34.29 -2.78
C GLN A 225 -26.58 -35.26 -1.72
N PHE A 226 -26.62 -34.90 -0.44
CA PHE A 226 -25.87 -35.59 0.61
C PHE A 226 -26.69 -36.03 1.83
N SER A 227 -28.00 -35.79 1.86
CA SER A 227 -28.84 -36.43 2.87
C SER A 227 -29.20 -37.86 2.49
N GLY A 228 -29.53 -38.68 3.49
CA GLY A 228 -29.94 -40.06 3.32
C GLY A 228 -28.80 -41.04 3.02
N GLU A 229 -29.18 -42.28 2.68
CA GLU A 229 -28.22 -43.38 2.54
C GLU A 229 -27.12 -43.09 1.49
N GLY A 230 -25.87 -43.24 1.90
CA GLY A 230 -24.70 -43.02 1.04
C GLY A 230 -24.33 -41.54 0.82
N GLY A 231 -25.05 -40.59 1.42
CA GLY A 231 -24.79 -39.16 1.29
C GLY A 231 -23.41 -38.72 1.81
N LEU A 232 -23.01 -39.17 2.99
CA LEU A 232 -21.74 -38.85 3.62
C LEU A 232 -20.52 -39.40 2.84
N PRO A 233 -20.51 -40.66 2.35
CA PRO A 233 -19.48 -41.12 1.41
C PRO A 233 -19.38 -40.26 0.13
N ARG A 234 -20.52 -39.82 -0.44
CA ARG A 234 -20.52 -38.89 -1.59
C ARG A 234 -19.90 -37.54 -1.21
N PHE A 235 -20.32 -36.98 -0.08
CA PHE A 235 -19.80 -35.72 0.45
C PHE A 235 -18.27 -35.77 0.63
N ARG A 236 -17.76 -36.78 1.34
CA ARG A 236 -16.32 -36.96 1.57
C ARG A 236 -15.56 -37.06 0.25
N ARG A 237 -16.08 -37.78 -0.75
CA ARG A 237 -15.44 -37.91 -2.07
C ARG A 237 -15.40 -36.58 -2.82
N GLN A 238 -16.49 -35.83 -2.79
CA GLN A 238 -16.62 -34.58 -3.55
C GLN A 238 -15.88 -33.41 -2.89
N PHE A 239 -15.75 -33.43 -1.56
CA PHE A 239 -15.22 -32.33 -0.77
C PHE A 239 -13.99 -32.69 0.06
N ASP A 240 -13.29 -33.79 -0.22
CA ASP A 240 -12.02 -34.15 0.44
C ASP A 240 -11.01 -32.99 0.37
N TRP A 241 -11.01 -32.27 -0.75
CA TRP A 241 -10.16 -31.10 -0.98
C TRP A 241 -10.51 -29.88 -0.10
N LEU A 242 -11.73 -29.80 0.44
CA LEU A 242 -12.12 -28.74 1.39
C LEU A 242 -11.64 -29.06 2.82
N LEU A 243 -11.39 -30.32 3.15
CA LEU A 243 -11.01 -30.79 4.49
C LEU A 243 -9.51 -30.61 4.74
N VAL A 244 -9.00 -29.40 4.51
CA VAL A 244 -7.57 -29.06 4.68
C VAL A 244 -7.17 -28.99 6.16
N ASP A 245 -8.10 -28.59 7.03
CA ASP A 245 -7.87 -28.56 8.47
C ASP A 245 -7.92 -29.99 9.05
N PRO A 246 -6.85 -30.46 9.74
CA PRO A 246 -6.81 -31.82 10.29
C PRO A 246 -7.92 -32.12 11.31
N VAL A 247 -8.39 -31.11 12.05
CA VAL A 247 -9.47 -31.24 13.04
C VAL A 247 -10.80 -31.43 12.32
N ASP A 248 -11.07 -30.67 11.27
CA ASP A 248 -12.25 -30.87 10.44
C ASP A 248 -12.21 -32.21 9.72
N ALA A 249 -11.08 -32.55 9.08
CA ALA A 249 -10.91 -33.84 8.42
C ALA A 249 -11.14 -35.02 9.39
N ALA A 250 -10.63 -34.94 10.62
CA ALA A 250 -10.86 -35.97 11.64
C ALA A 250 -12.34 -36.05 12.04
N ALA A 251 -13.00 -34.91 12.28
CA ALA A 251 -14.42 -34.86 12.61
C ALA A 251 -15.28 -35.48 11.50
N PHE A 252 -15.01 -35.13 10.24
CA PHE A 252 -15.73 -35.69 9.09
C PHE A 252 -15.44 -37.17 8.85
N ARG A 253 -14.29 -37.73 9.25
CA ARG A 253 -13.96 -39.16 9.11
C ARG A 253 -14.78 -40.08 10.02
N VAL A 254 -15.07 -39.62 11.25
CA VAL A 254 -15.81 -40.43 12.25
C VAL A 254 -17.32 -40.15 12.25
N MET A 255 -17.74 -39.11 11.55
CA MET A 255 -19.14 -38.72 11.38
C MET A 255 -19.99 -39.88 10.80
N ARG A 256 -21.24 -40.01 11.26
CA ARG A 256 -22.28 -40.86 10.67
C ARG A 256 -23.21 -40.01 9.79
N GLN A 257 -24.04 -40.65 8.96
CA GLN A 257 -24.98 -39.92 8.09
C GLN A 257 -25.92 -38.99 8.89
N GLU A 258 -26.48 -39.49 9.99
CA GLU A 258 -27.33 -38.72 10.90
C GLU A 258 -26.64 -37.45 11.43
N ASP A 259 -25.33 -37.56 11.72
CA ASP A 259 -24.54 -36.44 12.22
C ASP A 259 -24.29 -35.39 11.11
N LEU A 260 -24.16 -35.82 9.85
CA LEU A 260 -24.08 -34.91 8.70
C LEU A 260 -25.39 -34.15 8.51
N ASP A 261 -26.52 -34.85 8.53
CA ASP A 261 -27.84 -34.25 8.36
C ASP A 261 -28.13 -33.21 9.46
N ALA A 262 -27.79 -33.53 10.72
CA ALA A 262 -27.86 -32.57 11.83
C ALA A 262 -26.92 -31.37 11.64
N ALA A 263 -25.69 -31.60 11.16
CA ALA A 263 -24.73 -30.53 10.91
C ALA A 263 -25.17 -29.56 9.79
N LEU A 264 -25.89 -30.04 8.77
CA LEU A 264 -26.47 -29.19 7.73
C LEU A 264 -27.53 -28.24 8.30
N VAL A 265 -28.40 -28.72 9.18
CA VAL A 265 -29.43 -27.90 9.87
C VAL A 265 -28.77 -26.86 10.79
N ALA A 266 -27.75 -27.26 11.54
CA ALA A 266 -27.02 -26.36 12.43
C ALA A 266 -26.31 -25.24 11.65
N ALA A 267 -25.72 -25.55 10.49
CA ALA A 267 -25.07 -24.55 9.64
C ALA A 267 -26.07 -23.57 9.00
N GLU A 268 -27.27 -24.02 8.63
CA GLU A 268 -28.33 -23.12 8.17
C GLU A 268 -28.76 -22.16 9.27
N THR A 269 -28.93 -22.66 10.50
CA THR A 269 -29.26 -21.85 11.69
C THR A 269 -28.17 -20.82 11.97
N ALA A 270 -26.90 -21.23 11.95
CA ALA A 270 -25.76 -20.32 12.12
C ALA A 270 -25.74 -19.23 11.02
N SER A 271 -26.09 -19.60 9.78
CA SER A 271 -26.18 -18.65 8.66
C SER A 271 -27.30 -17.62 8.87
N GLU A 272 -28.46 -18.03 9.40
CA GLU A 272 -29.56 -17.13 9.77
C GLU A 272 -29.11 -16.10 10.80
N LEU A 273 -28.45 -16.55 11.88
CA LEU A 273 -27.91 -15.66 12.90
C LEU A 273 -26.94 -14.63 12.32
N LEU A 274 -26.08 -15.05 11.38
CA LEU A 274 -25.17 -14.14 10.68
C LEU A 274 -25.93 -13.11 9.82
N ILE A 275 -26.94 -13.54 9.06
CA ILE A 275 -27.78 -12.65 8.23
C ILE A 275 -28.52 -11.62 9.10
N GLU A 276 -29.15 -12.07 10.17
CA GLU A 276 -29.85 -11.19 11.12
C GLU A 276 -28.90 -10.18 11.75
N THR A 277 -27.69 -10.62 12.11
CA THR A 277 -26.68 -9.75 12.69
C THR A 277 -26.16 -8.71 11.70
N LEU A 278 -26.02 -9.07 10.42
CA LEU A 278 -25.63 -8.14 9.35
C LEU A 278 -26.70 -7.08 9.05
N ALA A 279 -27.96 -7.32 9.42
CA ALA A 279 -29.05 -6.36 9.29
C ALA A 279 -29.11 -5.33 10.45
N ILE A 280 -28.29 -5.47 11.49
CA ILE A 280 -28.23 -4.51 12.60
C ILE A 280 -27.60 -3.20 12.13
N GLU A 281 -28.33 -2.08 12.23
CA GLU A 281 -27.85 -0.74 11.85
C GLU A 281 -26.69 -0.25 12.73
N ASP A 282 -26.74 -0.52 14.05
CA ASP A 282 -25.64 -0.23 14.98
C ASP A 282 -24.45 -1.14 14.69
N THR A 283 -23.45 -0.57 14.00
CA THR A 283 -22.25 -1.29 13.56
C THR A 283 -21.44 -1.86 14.72
N ASP A 284 -21.37 -1.19 15.86
CA ASP A 284 -20.59 -1.69 17.01
C ASP A 284 -21.30 -2.83 17.72
N ARG A 285 -22.63 -2.76 17.81
CA ARG A 285 -23.45 -3.91 18.26
C ARG A 285 -23.31 -5.09 17.31
N ALA A 286 -23.45 -4.87 16.00
CA ALA A 286 -23.30 -5.91 14.98
C ALA A 286 -21.94 -6.62 15.10
N ARG A 287 -20.84 -5.86 15.26
CA ARG A 287 -19.49 -6.42 15.47
C ARG A 287 -19.36 -7.27 16.73
N ARG A 288 -19.98 -6.87 17.84
CA ARG A 288 -19.95 -7.65 19.08
C ARG A 288 -20.69 -8.98 18.90
N GLU A 289 -21.87 -8.95 18.29
CA GLU A 289 -22.66 -10.15 18.02
C GLU A 289 -21.97 -11.08 17.01
N LEU A 290 -21.40 -10.54 15.93
CA LEU A 290 -20.64 -11.34 14.96
C LEU A 290 -19.46 -12.06 15.59
N ARG A 291 -18.69 -11.38 16.46
CA ARG A 291 -17.59 -12.01 17.19
C ARG A 291 -18.08 -13.10 18.14
N ARG A 292 -19.25 -12.91 18.76
CA ARG A 292 -19.87 -13.93 19.61
C ARG A 292 -20.28 -15.17 18.79
N ILE A 293 -20.94 -14.95 17.65
CA ILE A 293 -21.37 -16.02 16.73
C ILE A 293 -20.15 -16.76 16.17
N ASP A 294 -19.14 -16.05 15.69
CA ASP A 294 -17.90 -16.63 15.17
C ASP A 294 -17.18 -17.49 16.23
N ALA A 295 -17.09 -17.00 17.48
CA ALA A 295 -16.54 -17.78 18.57
C ALA A 295 -17.32 -19.09 18.80
N THR A 296 -18.65 -19.07 18.70
CA THR A 296 -19.49 -20.29 18.81
C THR A 296 -19.27 -21.25 17.62
N ILE A 297 -19.14 -20.72 16.40
CA ILE A 297 -18.86 -21.51 15.19
C ILE A 297 -17.48 -22.16 15.28
N ARG A 298 -16.43 -21.42 15.65
CA ARG A 298 -15.05 -21.93 15.78
C ARG A 298 -14.91 -22.98 16.88
N ARG A 299 -15.63 -22.83 18.00
CA ARG A 299 -15.69 -23.86 19.05
C ARG A 299 -16.37 -25.15 18.58
N GLY A 300 -17.16 -25.08 17.51
CA GLY A 300 -17.91 -26.22 16.97
C GLY A 300 -19.32 -26.36 17.54
N ASP A 301 -19.85 -25.32 18.21
CA ASP A 301 -21.18 -25.33 18.82
C ASP A 301 -22.29 -25.51 17.76
N HIS A 302 -22.01 -25.14 16.51
CA HIS A 302 -22.90 -25.29 15.34
C HIS A 302 -22.51 -26.48 14.43
N GLY A 303 -21.68 -27.38 14.93
CA GLY A 303 -21.20 -28.55 14.19
C GLY A 303 -20.04 -28.27 13.22
N PRO A 304 -19.38 -29.34 12.74
CA PRO A 304 -18.19 -29.24 11.90
C PRO A 304 -18.48 -28.63 10.52
N PHE A 305 -19.71 -28.75 10.01
CA PHE A 305 -20.08 -28.17 8.72
C PHE A 305 -20.19 -26.64 8.77
N ALA A 306 -20.79 -26.10 9.84
CA ALA A 306 -20.81 -24.65 10.07
C ALA A 306 -19.40 -24.10 10.25
N ARG A 307 -18.53 -24.81 11.00
CA ARG A 307 -17.14 -24.41 11.17
C ARG A 307 -16.38 -24.37 9.85
N LEU A 308 -16.58 -25.37 8.99
CA LEU A 308 -15.96 -25.45 7.67
C LEU A 308 -16.38 -24.29 6.75
N LEU A 309 -17.67 -23.97 6.69
CA LEU A 309 -18.19 -22.96 5.74
C LEU A 309 -18.15 -21.53 6.27
N LEU A 310 -18.36 -21.34 7.58
CA LEU A 310 -18.61 -20.03 8.18
C LEU A 310 -17.51 -19.60 9.16
N GLY A 311 -16.51 -20.45 9.44
CA GLY A 311 -15.47 -20.19 10.44
C GLY A 311 -14.57 -18.97 10.18
N ASP A 312 -14.54 -18.46 8.94
CA ASP A 312 -13.82 -17.25 8.53
C ASP A 312 -14.73 -16.01 8.41
N PHE A 313 -16.03 -16.13 8.72
CA PHE A 313 -17.01 -15.11 8.35
C PHE A 313 -16.82 -13.79 9.12
N ALA A 314 -16.49 -13.83 10.43
CA ALA A 314 -16.24 -12.58 11.16
C ALA A 314 -15.03 -11.80 10.63
N ASP A 315 -13.99 -12.49 10.16
CA ASP A 315 -12.82 -11.84 9.56
C ASP A 315 -13.22 -11.11 8.26
N MET A 316 -14.09 -11.74 7.46
CA MET A 316 -14.66 -11.11 6.26
C MET A 316 -15.50 -9.88 6.61
N VAL A 317 -16.39 -9.94 7.61
CA VAL A 317 -17.17 -8.75 8.01
C VAL A 317 -16.28 -7.65 8.58
N GLY A 318 -15.25 -8.01 9.35
CA GLY A 318 -14.24 -7.05 9.80
C GLY A 318 -13.54 -6.36 8.62
N ALA A 319 -13.27 -7.07 7.53
CA ALA A 319 -12.74 -6.47 6.30
C ALA A 319 -13.76 -5.55 5.61
N MET A 320 -15.05 -5.93 5.57
CA MET A 320 -16.11 -5.10 5.00
C MET A 320 -16.26 -3.77 5.75
N ASP A 321 -16.26 -3.80 7.07
CA ASP A 321 -16.38 -2.59 7.89
C ASP A 321 -15.22 -1.62 7.65
N ARG A 322 -14.00 -2.14 7.50
CA ARG A 322 -12.84 -1.32 7.12
C ARG A 322 -13.04 -0.67 5.76
N ARG A 323 -13.59 -1.41 4.79
CA ARG A 323 -13.90 -0.86 3.46
C ARG A 323 -15.03 0.17 3.48
N ARG A 324 -16.07 -0.03 4.29
CA ARG A 324 -17.14 0.98 4.49
C ARG A 324 -16.57 2.27 5.08
N ALA A 325 -15.71 2.16 6.09
CA ALA A 325 -15.04 3.31 6.68
C ALA A 325 -14.14 4.02 5.65
N ALA A 326 -13.36 3.26 4.88
CA ALA A 326 -12.51 3.79 3.81
C ALA A 326 -13.34 4.51 2.72
N LEU A 327 -14.44 3.90 2.27
CA LEU A 327 -15.38 4.49 1.31
C LEU A 327 -15.93 5.84 1.79
N ARG A 328 -16.39 5.92 3.04
CA ARG A 328 -16.91 7.17 3.61
C ARG A 328 -15.83 8.26 3.68
N ALA A 329 -14.64 7.90 4.18
CA ALA A 329 -13.50 8.82 4.22
C ALA A 329 -13.11 9.30 2.82
N ARG A 330 -13.17 8.41 1.82
CA ARG A 330 -12.93 8.75 0.42
C ARG A 330 -13.96 9.73 -0.12
N ILE A 331 -15.25 9.47 0.12
CA ILE A 331 -16.34 10.35 -0.30
C ILE A 331 -16.15 11.75 0.31
N GLU A 332 -15.84 11.83 1.61
CA GLU A 332 -15.59 13.10 2.28
C GLU A 332 -14.39 13.86 1.67
N LEU A 333 -13.27 13.18 1.45
CA LEU A 333 -12.08 13.77 0.84
C LEU A 333 -12.35 14.27 -0.58
N LEU A 334 -12.94 13.43 -1.44
CA LEU A 334 -13.24 13.80 -2.81
C LEU A 334 -14.28 14.94 -2.87
N ASP A 335 -15.26 14.96 -1.96
CA ASP A 335 -16.22 16.06 -1.85
C ASP A 335 -15.54 17.36 -1.43
N ALA A 336 -14.61 17.30 -0.48
CA ALA A 336 -13.82 18.46 -0.07
C ALA A 336 -12.99 19.03 -1.22
N ILE A 337 -12.39 18.18 -2.07
CA ILE A 337 -11.66 18.61 -3.26
C ILE A 337 -12.63 19.17 -4.32
N ALA A 338 -13.72 18.44 -4.62
CA ALA A 338 -14.72 18.84 -5.61
C ALA A 338 -15.40 20.18 -5.29
N SER A 339 -15.59 20.47 -3.99
CA SER A 339 -16.15 21.74 -3.50
C SER A 339 -15.11 22.86 -3.36
N GLY A 340 -13.81 22.58 -3.60
CA GLY A 340 -12.72 23.53 -3.42
C GLY A 340 -12.37 23.82 -1.96
N ARG A 341 -12.90 23.06 -0.98
CA ARG A 341 -12.55 23.16 0.44
C ARG A 341 -11.12 22.70 0.72
N VAL A 342 -10.60 21.78 -0.08
CA VAL A 342 -9.24 21.25 0.02
C VAL A 342 -8.55 21.39 -1.33
N ASP A 343 -7.36 22.00 -1.33
CA ASP A 343 -6.49 22.01 -2.51
C ASP A 343 -5.96 20.58 -2.77
N PRO A 344 -6.14 20.01 -3.98
CA PRO A 344 -5.56 18.72 -4.35
C PRO A 344 -4.07 18.60 -4.01
N ARG A 345 -3.30 19.68 -4.15
CA ARG A 345 -1.86 19.68 -3.86
C ARG A 345 -1.56 19.57 -2.37
N ALA A 346 -2.46 20.02 -1.50
CA ALA A 346 -2.29 19.93 -0.05
C ALA A 346 -2.41 18.48 0.47
N VAL A 347 -3.10 17.60 -0.27
CA VAL A 347 -3.27 16.18 0.07
C VAL A 347 -2.40 15.24 -0.79
N ALA A 348 -1.67 15.78 -1.76
CA ALA A 348 -0.69 15.06 -2.55
C ALA A 348 0.45 14.49 -1.67
N ASN A 349 1.27 13.63 -2.26
CA ASN A 349 2.36 12.97 -1.56
C ASN A 349 3.71 13.38 -2.16
N ALA A 350 4.50 14.14 -1.41
CA ALA A 350 5.83 14.61 -1.82
C ALA A 350 6.76 13.46 -2.25
N ALA A 351 6.58 12.25 -1.69
CA ALA A 351 7.37 11.07 -2.06
C ALA A 351 7.30 10.73 -3.56
N VAL A 352 6.14 10.93 -4.20
CA VAL A 352 5.98 10.71 -5.64
C VAL A 352 6.85 11.69 -6.45
N TRP A 353 6.95 12.94 -5.99
CA TRP A 353 7.77 13.96 -6.62
C TRP A 353 9.25 13.71 -6.40
N TYR A 354 9.65 13.27 -5.21
CA TYR A 354 11.02 12.82 -4.99
C TYR A 354 11.40 11.63 -5.88
N ARG A 355 10.50 10.65 -6.10
CA ARG A 355 10.74 9.55 -7.06
C ARG A 355 10.95 10.07 -8.48
N ARG A 356 10.20 11.08 -8.91
CA ARG A 356 10.40 11.75 -10.21
C ARG A 356 11.76 12.46 -10.27
N ALA A 357 12.16 13.15 -9.21
CA ALA A 357 13.47 13.78 -9.12
C ALA A 357 14.60 12.74 -9.17
N ILE A 358 14.44 11.60 -8.48
CA ILE A 358 15.38 10.46 -8.56
C ILE A 358 15.47 9.93 -9.99
N ALA A 359 14.34 9.75 -10.68
CA ALA A 359 14.31 9.29 -12.06
C ALA A 359 15.01 10.28 -13.02
N ALA A 360 14.82 11.59 -12.81
CA ALA A 360 15.54 12.62 -13.56
C ALA A 360 17.05 12.58 -13.27
N TRP A 361 17.43 12.48 -12.01
CA TRP A 361 18.83 12.40 -11.58
C TRP A 361 19.54 11.13 -12.05
N ASN A 362 18.83 10.00 -12.12
CA ASN A 362 19.39 8.73 -12.61
C ASN A 362 19.74 8.76 -14.11
N LYS A 363 19.29 9.77 -14.87
CA LYS A 363 19.73 10.00 -16.26
C LYS A 363 21.14 10.58 -16.33
N VAL A 364 21.68 11.12 -15.23
CA VAL A 364 23.05 11.63 -15.14
C VAL A 364 24.04 10.47 -15.00
N LEU A 365 25.17 10.58 -15.71
CA LEU A 365 26.22 9.54 -15.73
C LEU A 365 26.69 9.19 -14.30
N PRO A 366 26.87 7.90 -13.96
CA PRO A 366 27.27 7.47 -12.62
C PRO A 366 28.52 8.16 -12.06
N ASP A 367 29.54 8.39 -12.90
CA ASP A 367 30.80 9.03 -12.49
C ASP A 367 30.58 10.50 -12.12
N ALA A 368 29.79 11.22 -12.91
CA ALA A 368 29.42 12.61 -12.62
C ALA A 368 28.62 12.72 -11.31
N ARG A 369 27.76 11.73 -11.02
CA ARG A 369 27.06 11.66 -9.72
C ARG A 369 28.02 11.39 -8.56
N ALA A 370 29.07 10.59 -8.78
CA ALA A 370 30.11 10.37 -7.78
C ALA A 370 30.93 11.65 -7.51
N GLU A 371 31.24 12.43 -8.54
CA GLU A 371 31.88 13.75 -8.38
C GLU A 371 31.01 14.74 -7.61
N VAL A 372 29.69 14.78 -7.88
CA VAL A 372 28.73 15.60 -7.11
C VAL A 372 28.75 15.22 -5.63
N ARG A 373 28.73 13.92 -5.30
CA ARG A 373 28.86 13.46 -3.91
C ARG A 373 30.18 13.88 -3.27
N ALA A 374 31.29 13.74 -3.99
CA ALA A 374 32.61 14.10 -3.49
C ALA A 374 32.70 15.60 -3.17
N LEU A 375 32.10 16.45 -4.00
CA LEU A 375 32.02 17.89 -3.75
C LEU A 375 31.14 18.20 -2.53
N ALA A 376 29.97 17.56 -2.42
CA ALA A 376 29.07 17.75 -1.29
C ALA A 376 29.71 17.39 0.05
N ASP A 377 30.52 16.33 0.09
CA ASP A 377 31.28 15.91 1.28
C ASP A 377 32.49 16.82 1.58
N ARG A 378 32.94 17.64 0.61
CA ARG A 378 34.12 18.51 0.71
C ARG A 378 33.83 19.92 0.17
N PRO A 379 32.95 20.69 0.83
CA PRO A 379 32.43 21.95 0.30
C PRO A 379 33.48 23.06 0.12
N ALA A 380 34.68 22.91 0.69
CA ALA A 380 35.79 23.84 0.51
C ALA A 380 36.49 23.72 -0.87
N GLN A 381 36.19 22.68 -1.66
CA GLN A 381 36.83 22.47 -2.95
C GLN A 381 36.23 23.37 -4.04
N THR A 382 37.07 23.92 -4.91
CA THR A 382 36.65 24.68 -6.11
C THR A 382 35.83 23.77 -7.03
N VAL A 383 34.67 24.24 -7.50
CA VAL A 383 33.80 23.46 -8.40
C VAL A 383 34.46 23.34 -9.79
N PRO A 384 34.84 22.13 -10.25
CA PRO A 384 35.45 21.95 -11.56
C PRO A 384 34.50 22.34 -12.71
N PRO A 385 35.01 22.78 -13.87
CA PRO A 385 34.17 23.13 -15.02
C PRO A 385 33.25 21.99 -15.50
N SER A 386 33.73 20.74 -15.50
CA SER A 386 32.93 19.54 -15.84
C SER A 386 31.73 19.37 -14.91
N LEU A 387 31.92 19.66 -13.63
CA LEU A 387 30.88 19.53 -12.62
C LEU A 387 29.83 20.64 -12.73
N ARG A 388 30.20 21.84 -13.18
CA ARG A 388 29.22 22.91 -13.47
C ARG A 388 28.24 22.49 -14.55
N ILE A 389 28.73 21.90 -15.65
CA ILE A 389 27.88 21.35 -16.71
C ILE A 389 26.94 20.27 -16.16
N THR A 390 27.47 19.38 -15.31
CA THR A 390 26.65 18.35 -14.65
C THR A 390 25.53 18.97 -13.80
N LEU A 391 25.84 19.99 -13.01
CA LEU A 391 24.86 20.70 -12.18
C LEU A 391 23.79 21.40 -13.04
N ASP A 392 24.18 22.00 -14.17
CA ASP A 392 23.25 22.62 -15.12
C ASP A 392 22.28 21.60 -15.75
N VAL A 393 22.79 20.46 -16.21
CA VAL A 393 21.97 19.35 -16.74
C VAL A 393 21.04 18.76 -15.68
N SER A 394 21.36 18.94 -14.41
CA SER A 394 20.60 18.41 -13.28
C SER A 394 19.51 19.36 -12.76
N GLN A 395 19.39 20.56 -13.33
CA GLN A 395 18.39 21.54 -12.90
C GLN A 395 16.94 21.00 -12.95
N PRO A 396 16.52 20.18 -13.94
CA PRO A 396 15.18 19.58 -13.91
C PRO A 396 14.91 18.72 -12.67
N ALA A 397 15.92 18.03 -12.12
CA ALA A 397 15.76 17.28 -10.87
C ALA A 397 15.57 18.23 -9.68
N ILE A 398 16.31 19.34 -9.64
CA ILE A 398 16.18 20.38 -8.59
C ILE A 398 14.79 21.04 -8.64
N ASP A 399 14.27 21.31 -9.84
CA ASP A 399 12.95 21.90 -10.00
C ASP A 399 11.84 20.97 -9.50
N VAL A 400 11.93 19.67 -9.76
CA VAL A 400 11.02 18.67 -9.20
C VAL A 400 11.18 18.54 -7.68
N ILE A 401 12.39 18.65 -7.13
CA ILE A 401 12.60 18.71 -5.67
C ILE A 401 11.91 19.94 -5.06
N ARG A 402 11.94 21.08 -5.76
CA ARG A 402 11.25 22.31 -5.32
C ARG A 402 9.74 22.11 -5.25
N GLU A 403 9.17 21.41 -6.22
CA GLU A 403 7.76 21.02 -6.20
C GLU A 403 7.45 20.06 -5.04
N ALA A 404 8.31 19.05 -4.83
CA ALA A 404 8.18 18.11 -3.71
C ALA A 404 8.20 18.83 -2.36
N ALA A 405 9.14 19.76 -2.16
CA ALA A 405 9.30 20.52 -0.93
C ALA A 405 8.11 21.43 -0.59
N ALA A 406 7.25 21.75 -1.57
CA ALA A 406 6.05 22.55 -1.35
C ALA A 406 4.84 21.71 -0.91
N ILE A 407 4.93 20.38 -0.97
CA ILE A 407 3.83 19.47 -0.63
C ILE A 407 3.98 19.06 0.84
N PRO A 408 2.99 19.35 1.72
CA PRO A 408 3.15 19.13 3.16
C PRO A 408 3.24 17.67 3.59
N ARG A 409 2.63 16.74 2.85
CA ARG A 409 2.59 15.32 3.22
C ARG A 409 3.67 14.56 2.46
N CYS A 410 4.51 13.81 3.16
CA CYS A 410 5.46 12.89 2.55
C CYS A 410 5.43 11.50 3.18
N VAL A 411 5.09 10.47 2.39
CA VAL A 411 5.07 9.07 2.83
C VAL A 411 5.76 8.23 1.76
N PHE A 412 6.94 7.69 2.07
CA PHE A 412 7.70 6.84 1.14
C PHE A 412 7.25 5.40 1.21
N VAL A 413 7.04 4.89 2.43
CA VAL A 413 6.73 3.48 2.63
C VAL A 413 5.23 3.25 2.75
N ASN A 414 4.72 2.37 1.88
CA ASN A 414 3.36 1.87 2.03
C ASN A 414 3.26 1.10 3.37
N ALA A 415 2.28 1.45 4.20
CA ALA A 415 2.13 0.90 5.56
C ALA A 415 2.00 -0.64 5.59
N ASP A 416 1.56 -1.23 4.47
CA ASP A 416 1.35 -2.66 4.29
C ASP A 416 2.53 -3.39 3.63
N ALA A 417 3.56 -2.66 3.18
CA ALA A 417 4.76 -3.29 2.64
C ALA A 417 5.48 -4.09 3.74
N ALA A 418 6.19 -5.15 3.35
CA ALA A 418 7.11 -5.82 4.25
C ALA A 418 8.10 -4.79 4.86
N PRO A 419 8.56 -4.98 6.11
CA PRO A 419 9.65 -4.19 6.67
C PRO A 419 10.83 -4.22 5.70
N ARG A 420 11.15 -3.07 5.11
CA ARG A 420 12.31 -2.94 4.23
C ARG A 420 13.45 -2.36 5.05
N GLY A 421 14.66 -2.83 4.75
CA GLY A 421 15.89 -2.19 5.20
C GLY A 421 16.13 -0.88 4.48
N LEU A 422 17.39 -0.60 4.12
CA LEU A 422 17.69 0.51 3.22
C LEU A 422 17.13 0.19 1.83
N SER A 423 16.06 0.88 1.41
CA SER A 423 15.60 0.80 0.02
C SER A 423 16.53 1.61 -0.90
N ASP A 424 16.58 1.25 -2.18
CA ASP A 424 17.35 1.99 -3.19
C ASP A 424 16.85 3.44 -3.31
N GLU A 425 15.59 3.70 -2.95
CA GLU A 425 15.02 5.04 -2.87
C GLU A 425 15.71 5.89 -1.80
N HIS A 426 16.00 5.36 -0.61
CA HIS A 426 16.70 6.09 0.45
C HIS A 426 18.13 6.47 0.03
N ALA A 427 18.84 5.55 -0.63
CA ALA A 427 20.17 5.85 -1.18
C ALA A 427 20.09 6.96 -2.25
N SER A 428 19.08 6.90 -3.11
CA SER A 428 18.87 7.90 -4.17
C SER A 428 18.45 9.27 -3.61
N LEU A 429 17.65 9.32 -2.54
CA LEU A 429 17.29 10.55 -1.83
C LEU A 429 18.52 11.24 -1.24
N ARG A 430 19.46 10.47 -0.70
CA ARG A 430 20.75 11.01 -0.26
C ARG A 430 21.53 11.63 -1.43
N ASP A 431 21.51 10.98 -2.59
CA ASP A 431 22.17 11.54 -3.77
C ASP A 431 21.51 12.86 -4.22
N LEU A 432 20.18 12.99 -4.11
CA LEU A 432 19.49 14.25 -4.37
C LEU A 432 19.90 15.36 -3.38
N VAL A 433 20.07 15.03 -2.10
CA VAL A 433 20.59 15.98 -1.10
C VAL A 433 22.02 16.39 -1.45
N ALA A 434 22.88 15.44 -1.83
CA ALA A 434 24.23 15.75 -2.27
C ALA A 434 24.25 16.66 -3.51
N LEU A 435 23.32 16.47 -4.45
CA LEU A 435 23.11 17.38 -5.58
C LEU A 435 22.79 18.81 -5.12
N LEU A 436 21.86 18.98 -4.18
CA LEU A 436 21.53 20.30 -3.62
C LEU A 436 22.73 20.95 -2.91
N HIS A 437 23.51 20.17 -2.17
CA HIS A 437 24.70 20.65 -1.46
C HIS A 437 25.81 21.08 -2.42
N ALA A 438 26.11 20.25 -3.43
CA ALA A 438 27.07 20.59 -4.47
C ALA A 438 26.65 21.86 -5.25
N ASP A 439 25.37 21.99 -5.57
CA ASP A 439 24.85 23.19 -6.22
C ASP A 439 24.92 24.43 -5.31
N ALA A 440 24.64 24.28 -4.01
CA ALA A 440 24.84 25.35 -3.04
C ALA A 440 26.32 25.80 -2.99
N VAL A 441 27.28 24.86 -2.97
CA VAL A 441 28.72 25.17 -3.01
C VAL A 441 29.09 25.96 -4.27
N ARG A 442 28.55 25.58 -5.43
CA ARG A 442 28.71 26.34 -6.68
C ARG A 442 28.25 27.79 -6.51
N TRP A 443 27.09 28.02 -5.93
CA TRP A 443 26.54 29.37 -5.73
C TRP A 443 27.26 30.17 -4.65
N ILE A 444 27.79 29.52 -3.60
CA ILE A 444 28.68 30.16 -2.62
C ILE A 444 29.92 30.74 -3.32
N GLN A 445 30.52 29.98 -4.25
CA GLN A 445 31.70 30.43 -5.00
C GLN A 445 31.35 31.55 -6.00
N ALA A 446 30.12 31.58 -6.50
CA ALA A 446 29.63 32.65 -7.37
C ALA A 446 29.16 33.91 -6.61
N GLY A 447 28.99 33.84 -5.29
CA GLY A 447 28.49 34.94 -4.47
C GLY A 447 26.97 35.16 -4.52
N ASP A 448 26.20 34.23 -5.08
CA ASP A 448 24.74 34.30 -5.15
C ASP A 448 24.11 33.63 -3.93
N PHE A 449 23.98 34.36 -2.84
CA PHE A 449 23.45 33.83 -1.58
C PHE A 449 21.95 33.54 -1.60
N ASP A 450 21.17 34.12 -2.52
CA ASP A 450 19.76 33.76 -2.69
C ASP A 450 19.61 32.37 -3.29
N ALA A 451 20.44 32.06 -4.29
CA ALA A 451 20.51 30.72 -4.83
C ALA A 451 20.96 29.70 -3.77
N VAL A 452 22.01 30.01 -2.98
CA VAL A 452 22.47 29.16 -1.86
C VAL A 452 21.33 28.85 -0.90
N VAL A 453 20.61 29.88 -0.45
CA VAL A 453 19.51 29.74 0.51
C VAL A 453 18.35 28.92 -0.05
N ASP A 454 18.04 29.05 -1.35
CA ASP A 454 17.05 28.21 -2.02
C ASP A 454 17.42 26.72 -1.88
N ARG A 455 18.67 26.33 -2.21
CA ARG A 455 19.09 24.92 -2.22
C ARG A 455 19.15 24.34 -0.80
N LEU A 456 19.66 25.11 0.16
CA LEU A 456 19.72 24.68 1.55
C LEU A 456 18.31 24.56 2.17
N ALA A 457 17.37 25.45 1.82
CA ALA A 457 15.98 25.32 2.24
C ALA A 457 15.30 24.08 1.67
N LEU A 458 15.58 23.72 0.42
CA LEU A 458 15.11 22.46 -0.18
C LEU A 458 15.68 21.23 0.56
N ALA A 459 16.96 21.26 0.92
CA ALA A 459 17.58 20.18 1.68
C ALA A 459 16.99 20.01 3.09
N PHE A 460 16.69 21.12 3.80
CA PHE A 460 15.96 21.06 5.07
C PHE A 460 14.52 20.54 4.92
N SER A 461 13.84 20.89 3.83
CA SER A 461 12.49 20.37 3.55
C SER A 461 12.54 18.86 3.29
N CYS A 462 13.54 18.37 2.56
CA CYS A 462 13.80 16.93 2.40
C CYS A 462 14.05 16.23 3.74
N ALA A 463 14.83 16.82 4.64
CA ALA A 463 15.02 16.29 5.99
C ALA A 463 13.71 16.23 6.79
N THR A 464 12.86 17.26 6.68
CA THR A 464 11.54 17.29 7.33
C THR A 464 10.64 16.17 6.83
N HIS A 465 10.49 16.04 5.51
CA HIS A 465 9.71 14.98 4.88
C HIS A 465 10.21 13.57 5.21
N LEU A 466 11.52 13.37 5.30
CA LEU A 466 12.10 12.12 5.78
C LEU A 466 11.84 11.88 7.28
N GLY A 467 11.72 12.94 8.08
CA GLY A 467 11.34 12.83 9.48
C GLY A 467 9.88 12.44 9.69
N GLU A 468 9.01 12.72 8.71
CA GLU A 468 7.58 12.37 8.76
C GLU A 468 7.30 10.94 8.29
N ASP A 469 8.15 10.37 7.42
CA ASP A 469 8.02 8.98 7.01
C ASP A 469 8.26 8.04 8.20
N PRO A 470 7.30 7.18 8.55
CA PRO A 470 7.31 6.43 9.80
C PRO A 470 8.18 5.17 9.67
N THR A 471 9.43 5.34 9.26
CA THR A 471 10.44 4.28 9.20
C THR A 471 11.75 4.74 9.82
N ILE A 472 12.41 3.83 10.52
CA ILE A 472 13.63 4.16 11.26
C ILE A 472 14.73 4.63 10.30
N MET A 473 14.76 4.08 9.08
CA MET A 473 15.72 4.49 8.07
C MET A 473 15.49 5.93 7.60
N SER A 474 14.24 6.32 7.35
CA SER A 474 13.91 7.71 7.02
C SER A 474 14.30 8.67 8.14
N SER A 475 14.05 8.33 9.41
CA SER A 475 14.51 9.13 10.55
C SER A 475 16.04 9.28 10.63
N VAL A 476 16.77 8.20 10.36
CA VAL A 476 18.25 8.22 10.32
C VAL A 476 18.75 9.13 9.19
N LEU A 477 18.15 9.02 8.01
CA LEU A 477 18.52 9.82 6.85
C LEU A 477 18.14 11.30 7.06
N ALA A 478 16.97 11.58 7.62
CA ALA A 478 16.51 12.91 7.99
C ALA A 478 17.54 13.64 8.86
N HIS A 479 17.99 12.99 9.94
CA HIS A 479 19.01 13.54 10.83
C HIS A 479 20.35 13.76 10.11
N ALA A 480 20.78 12.80 9.29
CA ALA A 480 22.02 12.94 8.52
C ALA A 480 21.96 14.14 7.54
N THR A 481 20.86 14.26 6.79
CA THR A 481 20.58 15.35 5.85
C THR A 481 20.54 16.70 6.55
N PHE A 482 19.86 16.80 7.69
CA PHE A 482 19.80 18.05 8.46
C PHE A 482 21.19 18.48 8.92
N ARG A 483 21.98 17.57 9.49
CA ARG A 483 23.32 17.87 10.01
C ARG A 483 24.27 18.34 8.91
N SER A 484 24.30 17.67 7.75
CA SER A 484 25.16 18.10 6.64
C SER A 484 24.69 19.43 6.04
N THR A 485 23.37 19.67 5.97
CA THR A 485 22.83 20.96 5.53
C THR A 485 23.18 22.09 6.50
N ALA A 486 23.07 21.86 7.80
CA ALA A 486 23.42 22.83 8.83
C ALA A 486 24.91 23.23 8.78
N ALA A 487 25.81 22.27 8.54
CA ALA A 487 27.24 22.53 8.38
C ALA A 487 27.57 23.46 7.19
N LEU A 488 26.72 23.51 6.15
CA LEU A 488 26.86 24.46 5.05
C LEU A 488 26.28 25.85 5.37
N VAL A 489 25.34 25.93 6.30
CA VAL A 489 24.73 27.18 6.77
C VAL A 489 25.67 27.92 7.73
N GLU A 490 26.37 27.19 8.60
CA GLU A 490 27.22 27.74 9.68
C GLU A 490 28.22 28.81 9.20
N PRO A 491 29.07 28.58 8.17
CA PRO A 491 30.02 29.60 7.73
C PRO A 491 29.34 30.88 7.19
N GLY A 492 28.13 30.74 6.62
CA GLY A 492 27.36 31.87 6.14
C GLY A 492 26.75 32.71 7.27
N LEU A 493 26.43 32.08 8.41
CA LEU A 493 25.97 32.78 9.61
C LEU A 493 27.12 33.46 10.35
N GLU A 494 28.22 32.74 10.59
CA GLU A 494 29.41 33.28 11.26
C GLU A 494 30.01 34.47 10.51
N GLY A 495 30.03 34.39 9.18
CA GLY A 495 30.52 35.47 8.32
C GLY A 495 29.51 36.59 8.07
N ASN A 496 28.33 36.58 8.71
CA ASN A 496 27.22 37.52 8.45
C ASN A 496 26.86 37.66 6.96
N ARG A 497 27.03 36.59 6.17
CA ARG A 497 26.83 36.58 4.71
C ARG A 497 25.36 36.48 4.31
N PHE A 498 24.53 35.92 5.18
CA PHE A 498 23.10 35.83 4.97
C PHE A 498 22.36 37.05 5.51
N SER A 499 21.51 37.64 4.67
CA SER A 499 20.55 38.67 5.07
C SER A 499 19.52 38.14 6.06
N LEU A 500 18.84 39.03 6.79
CA LEU A 500 17.78 38.63 7.72
C LEU A 500 16.65 37.87 7.01
N ALA A 501 16.27 38.28 5.79
CA ALA A 501 15.24 37.60 5.00
C ALA A 501 15.66 36.17 4.64
N GLN A 502 16.93 35.99 4.24
CA GLN A 502 17.52 34.68 3.95
C GLN A 502 17.55 33.77 5.19
N ARG A 503 17.97 34.29 6.36
CA ARG A 503 17.93 33.54 7.63
C ARG A 503 16.52 33.10 8.00
N ARG A 504 15.53 34.00 7.86
CA ARG A 504 14.11 33.67 8.10
C ARG A 504 13.61 32.58 7.16
N ARG A 505 14.08 32.53 5.92
CA ARG A 505 13.74 31.48 4.96
C ARG A 505 14.35 30.13 5.37
N LEU A 506 15.64 30.08 5.72
CA LEU A 506 16.29 28.88 6.24
C LEU A 506 15.62 28.38 7.53
N LEU A 507 15.30 29.30 8.45
CA LEU A 507 14.60 28.99 9.69
C LEU A 507 13.23 28.37 9.43
N ARG A 508 12.43 28.95 8.52
CA ARG A 508 11.13 28.38 8.15
C ARG A 508 11.26 26.96 7.59
N ALA A 509 12.24 26.70 6.74
CA ALA A 509 12.48 25.37 6.19
C ALA A 509 12.96 24.36 7.26
N ALA A 510 13.71 24.82 8.27
CA ALA A 510 14.20 23.98 9.36
C ALA A 510 13.16 23.74 10.48
N ARG A 511 12.09 24.53 10.56
CA ARG A 511 11.09 24.48 11.65
C ARG A 511 10.42 23.11 11.78
N GLY A 512 10.24 22.37 10.69
CA GLY A 512 9.66 21.02 10.71
C GLY A 512 10.43 20.03 11.60
N VAL A 513 11.70 20.33 11.89
CA VAL A 513 12.61 19.49 12.69
C VAL A 513 12.65 19.93 14.17
N GLY A 514 11.90 20.96 14.59
CA GLY A 514 11.99 21.55 15.93
C GLY A 514 11.24 20.81 17.07
N GLY A 515 10.44 19.80 16.76
CA GLY A 515 9.55 19.14 17.73
C GLY A 515 10.25 18.18 18.72
N PRO A 516 9.51 17.62 19.70
CA PRO A 516 10.04 16.64 20.67
C PRO A 516 10.59 15.36 20.02
N ASP A 517 10.17 15.09 18.78
CA ASP A 517 10.68 14.02 17.92
C ASP A 517 11.10 14.59 16.57
N SER A 518 12.08 15.51 16.59
CA SER A 518 12.64 16.26 15.46
C SER A 518 12.78 15.51 14.13
N PHE A 519 13.04 14.21 14.18
CA PHE A 519 13.30 13.37 13.01
C PHE A 519 12.39 12.14 12.96
N GLY A 520 11.29 12.11 13.74
CA GLY A 520 10.30 11.03 13.73
C GLY A 520 10.78 9.69 14.28
N PHE A 521 11.87 9.64 15.04
CA PHE A 521 12.43 8.38 15.53
C PHE A 521 11.48 7.60 16.44
N ARG A 522 10.61 8.26 17.20
CA ARG A 522 9.63 7.57 18.08
C ARG A 522 8.46 7.05 17.26
N VAL A 523 7.94 7.87 16.35
CA VAL A 523 6.86 7.47 15.45
C VAL A 523 7.29 6.28 14.59
N ALA A 524 8.48 6.36 14.01
CA ALA A 524 9.10 5.29 13.23
C ALA A 524 9.30 3.99 14.03
N GLU A 525 9.74 4.09 15.28
CA GLU A 525 9.94 2.93 16.16
C GLU A 525 8.62 2.17 16.42
N VAL A 526 7.53 2.91 16.69
CA VAL A 526 6.20 2.31 16.89
C VAL A 526 5.68 1.69 15.59
N ALA A 527 5.81 2.40 14.47
CA ALA A 527 5.30 1.95 13.18
C ALA A 527 6.04 0.73 12.63
N ASP A 528 7.38 0.74 12.65
CA ASP A 528 8.20 -0.40 12.19
C ASP A 528 7.98 -1.63 13.07
N ARG A 529 7.80 -1.47 14.39
CA ARG A 529 7.43 -2.58 15.28
C ARG A 529 6.14 -3.24 14.84
N ALA A 530 5.09 -2.45 14.64
CA ALA A 530 3.79 -2.97 14.21
C ALA A 530 3.86 -3.62 12.82
N ARG A 531 4.68 -3.07 11.91
CA ARG A 531 4.89 -3.64 10.56
C ARG A 531 5.61 -4.98 10.61
N ILE A 532 6.66 -5.09 11.41
CA ILE A 532 7.40 -6.34 11.63
C ILE A 532 6.49 -7.39 12.25
N GLU A 533 5.71 -7.02 13.26
CA GLU A 533 4.73 -7.91 13.89
C GLU A 533 3.75 -8.47 12.87
N ARG A 534 3.09 -7.60 12.09
CA ARG A 534 2.18 -8.00 11.01
C ARG A 534 2.84 -8.94 10.01
N TRP A 535 4.07 -8.63 9.58
CA TRP A 535 4.80 -9.45 8.61
C TRP A 535 5.11 -10.85 9.16
N ILE A 536 5.58 -10.95 10.41
CA ILE A 536 5.86 -12.23 11.07
C ILE A 536 4.57 -13.05 11.19
N LEU A 537 3.49 -12.45 11.68
CA LEU A 537 2.20 -13.11 11.85
C LEU A 537 1.63 -13.62 10.52
N ALA A 538 1.70 -12.81 9.47
CA ALA A 538 1.23 -13.19 8.14
C ALA A 538 2.01 -14.38 7.56
N ARG A 539 3.32 -14.44 7.78
CA ARG A 539 4.18 -15.47 7.19
C ARG A 539 4.21 -16.77 7.99
N TRP A 540 4.14 -16.69 9.32
CA TRP A 540 4.26 -17.85 10.18
C TRP A 540 2.98 -18.70 10.29
N ARG A 541 1.86 -18.32 9.64
CA ARG A 541 0.59 -19.08 9.62
C ARG A 541 0.24 -19.65 11.00
N VAL A 542 0.45 -18.88 12.07
CA VAL A 542 0.51 -19.51 13.39
C VAL A 542 -0.89 -19.84 13.86
N ALA A 543 -1.29 -21.09 13.67
CA ALA A 543 -2.53 -21.67 14.15
C ALA A 543 -2.66 -21.72 15.70
N LYS A 544 -1.75 -21.08 16.45
CA LYS A 544 -1.75 -21.06 17.91
C LYS A 544 -1.61 -19.62 18.46
N PRO A 545 -2.66 -19.07 19.09
CA PRO A 545 -2.66 -17.75 19.71
C PRO A 545 -1.46 -17.48 20.66
N SER A 546 -0.92 -18.52 21.31
CA SER A 546 0.20 -18.41 22.24
C SER A 546 1.50 -17.91 21.62
N ARG A 547 1.72 -18.14 20.32
CA ARG A 547 2.93 -17.69 19.62
C ARG A 547 2.81 -16.26 19.10
N ALA A 548 1.60 -15.79 18.81
CA ALA A 548 1.36 -14.39 18.46
C ALA A 548 1.64 -13.48 19.65
N SER A 549 1.18 -13.87 20.86
CA SER A 549 1.53 -13.17 22.12
C SER A 549 3.04 -13.12 22.33
N LEU A 550 3.74 -14.24 22.12
CA LEU A 550 5.19 -14.32 22.27
C LEU A 550 5.94 -13.40 21.29
N VAL A 551 5.50 -13.34 20.02
CA VAL A 551 6.07 -12.41 19.02
C VAL A 551 5.82 -10.96 19.45
N GLY A 552 4.61 -10.63 19.91
CA GLY A 552 4.28 -9.31 20.43
C GLY A 552 5.15 -8.91 21.63
N GLU A 553 5.35 -9.80 22.60
CA GLU A 553 6.21 -9.60 23.77
C GLU A 553 7.69 -9.41 23.38
N MET A 554 8.20 -10.24 22.46
CA MET A 554 9.57 -10.12 21.94
C MET A 554 9.78 -8.78 21.22
N LEU A 555 8.82 -8.37 20.40
CA LEU A 555 8.89 -7.10 19.65
C LEU A 555 8.68 -5.89 20.56
N ALA A 556 7.86 -5.99 21.60
CA ALA A 556 7.69 -4.96 22.60
C ALA A 556 9.01 -4.65 23.34
N ALA A 557 9.84 -5.67 23.56
CA ALA A 557 11.18 -5.52 24.13
C ALA A 557 12.20 -4.93 23.13
N CYS A 558 11.94 -5.01 21.82
CA CYS A 558 12.82 -4.47 20.79
C CYS A 558 12.72 -2.94 20.71
N ARG A 559 13.85 -2.24 20.84
CA ARG A 559 13.95 -0.77 20.64
C ARG A 559 14.60 -0.45 19.31
N GLY A 560 14.24 0.70 18.71
CA GLY A 560 14.71 1.23 17.42
C GLY A 560 15.74 0.41 16.64
N GLU A 561 17.00 0.37 17.09
CA GLU A 561 18.09 -0.33 16.40
C GLU A 561 17.90 -1.85 16.26
N GLN A 562 17.27 -2.50 17.23
CA GLN A 562 16.88 -3.91 17.16
C GLN A 562 15.79 -4.12 16.11
N LEU A 563 14.83 -3.20 16.02
CA LEU A 563 13.81 -3.22 14.97
C LEU A 563 14.44 -2.96 13.59
N PHE A 564 15.41 -2.05 13.51
CA PHE A 564 16.16 -1.80 12.28
C PHE A 564 16.98 -3.01 11.83
N ALA A 565 17.70 -3.64 12.76
CA ALA A 565 18.44 -4.87 12.49
C ALA A 565 17.49 -5.97 12.00
N LEU A 566 16.34 -6.14 12.67
CA LEU A 566 15.32 -7.11 12.30
C LEU A 566 14.72 -6.81 10.91
N ALA A 567 14.43 -5.56 10.59
CA ALA A 567 13.98 -5.14 9.27
C ALA A 567 15.01 -5.44 8.17
N LEU A 568 16.31 -5.21 8.42
CA LEU A 568 17.38 -5.58 7.49
C LEU A 568 17.46 -7.10 7.27
N CYS A 569 17.24 -7.90 8.32
CA CYS A 569 17.21 -9.36 8.20
C CYS A 569 16.04 -9.81 7.32
N ILE A 570 14.85 -9.26 7.58
CA ILE A 570 13.63 -9.56 6.84
C ILE A 570 13.80 -9.20 5.35
N ASP A 571 14.33 -8.02 5.04
CA ASP A 571 14.59 -7.58 3.67
C ASP A 571 15.59 -8.52 2.96
N ARG A 572 16.66 -8.94 3.63
CA ARG A 572 17.62 -9.92 3.07
C ARG A 572 16.99 -11.28 2.81
N ILE A 573 16.12 -11.77 3.71
CA ILE A 573 15.40 -13.03 3.52
C ILE A 573 14.48 -12.96 2.30
N GLU A 574 13.75 -11.84 2.13
CA GLU A 574 12.82 -11.66 1.01
C GLU A 574 13.55 -11.53 -0.35
N ARG A 575 14.72 -10.89 -0.39
CA ARG A 575 15.46 -10.70 -1.65
C ARG A 575 16.38 -11.87 -2.05
N GLY A 576 16.65 -12.81 -1.14
CA GLY A 576 17.52 -13.98 -1.40
C GLY A 576 19.02 -13.66 -1.50
N ALA A 577 19.86 -14.69 -1.58
CA ALA A 577 21.32 -14.58 -1.47
C ALA A 577 21.97 -13.68 -2.54
N ALA A 578 21.49 -13.70 -3.79
CA ALA A 578 22.02 -12.88 -4.88
C ALA A 578 21.80 -11.36 -4.69
N ALA A 579 20.80 -10.96 -3.89
CA ALA A 579 20.55 -9.55 -3.57
C ALA A 579 21.34 -9.04 -2.36
N ALA A 580 21.99 -9.94 -1.60
CA ALA A 580 22.83 -9.56 -0.48
C ALA A 580 24.04 -8.70 -0.93
N GLU A 581 24.57 -8.95 -2.12
CA GLU A 581 25.65 -8.15 -2.72
C GLU A 581 25.19 -6.74 -3.12
N ALA A 582 23.96 -6.58 -3.62
CA ALA A 582 23.38 -5.27 -3.91
C ALA A 582 23.17 -4.47 -2.62
N THR A 583 22.77 -5.14 -1.54
CA THR A 583 22.61 -4.55 -0.21
C THR A 583 23.94 -4.05 0.36
N ASP A 584 25.07 -4.71 0.06
CA ASP A 584 26.40 -4.27 0.48
C ASP A 584 26.84 -2.97 -0.25
N ARG A 585 26.40 -2.71 -1.50
CA ARG A 585 26.60 -1.40 -2.15
C ARG A 585 25.79 -0.29 -1.48
N SER A 586 24.54 -0.57 -1.13
CA SER A 586 23.68 0.35 -0.39
C SER A 586 24.23 0.64 1.02
N ALA A 587 24.82 -0.38 1.67
CA ALA A 587 25.51 -0.21 2.95
C ALA A 587 26.82 0.58 2.84
N ALA A 588 27.59 0.44 1.74
CA ALA A 588 28.77 1.25 1.49
C ALA A 588 28.44 2.74 1.37
N GLY A 589 27.28 3.06 0.77
CA GLY A 589 26.70 4.39 0.79
C GLY A 589 26.57 4.93 2.22
N LEU A 590 26.11 4.11 3.18
CA LEU A 590 25.88 4.50 4.58
C LEU A 590 27.13 4.60 5.47
N ASN A 591 28.35 4.36 4.97
CA ASN A 591 29.56 4.37 5.80
C ASN A 591 29.84 5.72 6.51
N GLY A 592 29.23 6.83 6.04
CA GLY A 592 29.23 8.13 6.73
C GLY A 592 28.11 8.34 7.77
N ILE A 593 27.09 7.48 7.78
CA ILE A 593 25.89 7.58 8.63
C ILE A 593 25.90 6.50 9.73
N ILE A 594 26.41 5.29 9.46
CA ILE A 594 26.50 4.16 10.39
C ILE A 594 27.96 3.66 10.41
N ARG A 595 28.64 3.67 11.57
CA ARG A 595 30.02 3.16 11.65
C ARG A 595 30.02 1.64 11.44
N VAL A 596 30.87 1.15 10.53
CA VAL A 596 31.03 -0.25 10.08
C VAL A 596 31.17 -1.26 11.23
N ALA A 597 31.79 -0.88 12.37
CA ALA A 597 31.94 -1.76 13.53
C ALA A 597 30.61 -2.27 14.11
N GLY A 598 29.52 -1.50 14.03
CA GLY A 598 28.19 -1.94 14.49
C GLY A 598 27.50 -2.94 13.54
N ILE A 599 27.91 -2.97 12.27
CA ILE A 599 27.33 -3.86 11.24
C ILE A 599 27.82 -5.30 11.44
N ALA A 600 29.07 -5.50 11.90
CA ALA A 600 29.61 -6.84 12.15
C ALA A 600 28.90 -7.57 13.30
N GLU A 601 28.55 -6.86 14.37
CA GLU A 601 27.76 -7.42 15.48
C GLU A 601 26.29 -7.62 15.11
N THR A 602 25.72 -6.70 14.32
CA THR A 602 24.40 -6.86 13.72
C THR A 602 24.34 -8.08 12.79
N ARG A 603 25.40 -8.37 12.03
CA ARG A 603 25.50 -9.58 11.17
C ARG A 603 25.44 -10.89 11.97
N ARG A 604 26.07 -10.93 13.15
CA ARG A 604 26.04 -12.12 14.02
C ARG A 604 24.63 -12.35 14.58
N ARG A 605 23.98 -11.29 15.08
CA ARG A 605 22.60 -11.36 15.62
C ARG A 605 21.53 -11.54 14.54
N ALA A 606 21.78 -11.04 13.33
CA ALA A 606 20.94 -11.27 12.16
C ALA A 606 20.90 -12.75 11.74
N ALA A 607 22.02 -13.47 11.89
CA ALA A 607 22.08 -14.91 11.67
C ALA A 607 21.24 -15.67 12.71
N ASP A 608 21.26 -15.22 13.97
CA ASP A 608 20.44 -15.80 15.04
C ASP A 608 18.94 -15.61 14.78
N VAL A 609 18.53 -14.39 14.38
CA VAL A 609 17.14 -14.09 13.99
C VAL A 609 16.72 -14.85 12.73
N ALA A 610 17.59 -14.98 11.72
CA ALA A 610 17.30 -15.77 10.53
C ALA A 610 17.12 -17.26 10.86
N ALA A 611 17.89 -17.80 11.82
CA ALA A 611 17.73 -19.16 12.33
C ALA A 611 16.43 -19.37 13.13
N ILE A 612 15.95 -18.32 13.82
CA ILE A 612 14.63 -18.30 14.47
C ILE A 612 13.51 -18.30 13.41
N VAL A 613 13.62 -17.44 12.39
CA VAL A 613 12.62 -17.30 11.32
C VAL A 613 12.55 -18.52 10.41
N SER A 614 13.65 -19.23 10.22
CA SER A 614 13.71 -20.50 9.48
C SER A 614 13.27 -21.73 10.29
N GLY A 615 12.98 -21.57 11.58
CA GLY A 615 12.53 -22.65 12.47
C GLY A 615 13.64 -23.58 12.97
N GLN A 616 14.92 -23.19 12.84
CA GLN A 616 16.05 -24.08 13.14
C GLN A 616 16.46 -24.14 14.62
N ARG A 617 16.19 -23.12 15.47
CA ARG A 617 16.67 -23.10 16.88
C ARG A 617 15.83 -22.24 17.86
N PHE A 618 14.53 -22.48 17.97
CA PHE A 618 13.70 -21.67 18.89
C PHE A 618 13.89 -22.03 20.38
N GLU A 619 14.23 -23.28 20.70
CA GLU A 619 14.22 -23.80 22.08
C GLU A 619 15.51 -23.56 22.89
N GLU A 620 16.58 -23.06 22.25
CA GLU A 620 17.93 -23.02 22.84
C GLU A 620 18.44 -21.61 23.22
N LEU A 621 17.61 -20.57 23.13
CA LEU A 621 18.09 -19.19 23.30
C LEU A 621 18.01 -18.69 24.76
N PRO A 622 19.14 -18.27 25.36
CA PRO A 622 19.11 -17.56 26.63
C PRO A 622 18.67 -16.10 26.41
N VAL A 623 17.63 -15.67 27.13
CA VAL A 623 17.33 -14.24 27.34
C VAL A 623 18.21 -13.78 28.51
N PRO A 624 19.11 -12.78 28.32
CA PRO A 624 18.69 -11.40 28.12
C PRO A 624 19.40 -10.66 26.97
N LEU A 625 18.61 -10.00 26.11
CA LEU A 625 19.08 -9.03 25.11
C LEU A 625 19.40 -7.67 25.75
N ALA A 626 20.52 -7.58 26.49
CA ALA A 626 21.14 -6.33 26.93
C ALA A 626 22.66 -6.58 27.01
N ALA A 627 23.60 -5.85 26.40
CA ALA A 627 23.78 -4.42 26.12
C ALA A 627 24.74 -4.23 24.90
N PRO A 628 25.37 -3.04 24.70
CA PRO A 628 24.77 -1.80 24.27
C PRO A 628 25.12 -1.50 22.79
N ILE A 629 24.13 -1.15 21.98
CA ILE A 629 24.38 -0.16 20.92
C ILE A 629 23.95 1.17 21.51
N LEU A 630 24.92 1.91 22.03
CA LEU A 630 24.78 3.36 22.16
C LEU A 630 24.83 3.90 20.73
N ARG A 631 23.69 4.34 20.18
CA ARG A 631 23.66 5.49 19.26
C ARG A 631 22.30 6.06 18.82
N VAL A 632 21.14 5.40 18.88
CA VAL A 632 19.85 6.09 18.53
C VAL A 632 19.43 7.06 19.62
N ALA A 633 19.54 6.69 20.90
CA ALA A 633 19.32 7.62 22.00
C ALA A 633 20.33 8.79 21.97
N GLU A 634 21.60 8.50 21.70
CA GLU A 634 22.64 9.54 21.53
C GLU A 634 22.41 10.38 20.27
N ARG A 635 21.91 9.79 19.17
CA ARG A 635 21.52 10.53 17.96
C ARG A 635 20.31 11.41 18.24
N ARG A 636 19.32 10.95 19.02
CA ARG A 636 18.18 11.77 19.47
C ARG A 636 18.67 12.95 20.32
N ALA A 637 19.57 12.69 21.27
CA ALA A 637 20.17 13.74 22.10
C ALA A 637 21.03 14.72 21.28
N SER A 638 21.89 14.21 20.39
CA SER A 638 22.72 15.00 19.48
C SER A 638 21.86 15.78 18.48
N ALA A 639 20.79 15.18 17.96
CA ALA A 639 19.82 15.81 17.06
C ALA A 639 19.20 17.02 17.74
N ALA A 640 18.64 16.82 18.93
CA ALA A 640 18.01 17.89 19.70
C ALA A 640 19.00 19.03 20.00
N ARG A 641 20.27 18.70 20.28
CA ARG A 641 21.33 19.69 20.47
C ARG A 641 21.64 20.47 19.19
N VAL A 642 21.92 19.78 18.07
CA VAL A 642 22.25 20.41 16.78
C VAL A 642 21.10 21.29 16.32
N VAL A 643 19.85 20.81 16.40
CA VAL A 643 18.66 21.60 16.07
C VAL A 643 18.58 22.85 16.93
N ARG A 644 18.76 22.73 18.25
CA ARG A 644 18.74 23.88 19.18
C ARG A 644 19.82 24.90 18.83
N GLU A 645 21.06 24.45 18.66
CA GLU A 645 22.21 25.31 18.34
C GLU A 645 22.00 26.03 16.99
N THR A 646 21.56 25.31 15.96
CA THR A 646 21.23 25.89 14.64
C THR A 646 20.08 26.89 14.73
N LEU A 647 19.00 26.56 15.45
CA LEU A 647 17.85 27.46 15.60
C LEU A 647 18.21 28.73 16.38
N VAL A 648 19.05 28.62 17.42
CA VAL A 648 19.57 29.79 18.16
C VAL A 648 20.41 30.67 17.25
N SER A 649 21.34 30.09 16.49
CA SER A 649 22.18 30.82 15.54
C SER A 649 21.35 31.52 14.44
N LEU A 650 20.32 30.85 13.93
CA LEU A 650 19.41 31.43 12.92
C LEU A 650 18.52 32.55 13.46
N ARG A 651 18.18 32.54 14.75
CA ARG A 651 17.38 33.62 15.38
C ARG A 651 18.20 34.90 15.56
N GLY A 652 19.52 34.80 15.68
CA GLY A 652 20.40 35.94 15.93
C GLY A 652 20.22 36.52 17.35
N GLU A 653 21.26 37.16 17.87
CA GLU A 653 21.20 37.94 19.10
C GLU A 653 20.43 39.25 18.88
N ASP A 654 19.11 39.18 18.67
CA ASP A 654 18.25 40.37 18.79
C ASP A 654 18.14 40.85 20.27
N GLY A 655 18.90 40.23 21.19
CA GLY A 655 18.87 40.43 22.63
C GLY A 655 19.70 41.57 23.20
N HIS A 656 20.13 42.56 22.41
CA HIS A 656 20.80 43.77 22.95
C HIS A 656 19.99 45.06 22.86
N ASN A 657 18.76 45.03 22.33
CA ASN A 657 17.80 46.12 22.54
C ASN A 657 16.55 45.58 23.24
N GLY A 658 16.50 45.79 24.55
CA GLY A 658 15.32 45.51 25.36
C GLY A 658 14.11 46.28 24.84
N SER A 659 13.24 45.60 24.11
CA SER A 659 11.83 45.97 24.04
C SER A 659 10.99 44.70 23.96
N SER A 660 9.99 44.63 24.82
CA SER A 660 9.09 43.52 25.06
C SER A 660 8.41 43.00 23.79
N LEU A 661 8.85 41.85 23.28
CA LEU A 661 7.98 40.98 22.49
C LEU A 661 7.41 39.92 23.43
N SER A 662 6.08 39.87 23.48
CA SER A 662 5.28 39.10 24.42
C SER A 662 5.47 37.58 24.28
N ARG A 663 5.55 36.93 25.43
CA ARG A 663 5.75 35.51 25.74
C ARG A 663 4.72 34.50 25.17
N THR A 664 3.92 34.86 24.18
CA THR A 664 2.72 34.07 23.82
C THR A 664 2.92 33.05 22.70
N GLU A 665 4.13 32.90 22.13
CA GLU A 665 4.39 31.94 21.02
C GLU A 665 5.70 31.12 21.17
N GLU A 666 6.22 30.94 22.39
CA GLU A 666 7.16 29.83 22.71
C GLU A 666 6.41 28.70 23.41
#